data_AF-A0A956NLH7-F1
#
_entry.id   AF-A0A956NLH7-F1
#
_cell.length_a   1.000
_cell.length_b   1.000
_cell.length_c   1.000
_cell.angle_alpha   90.00
_cell.angle_beta   90.00
_cell.angle_gamma   90.00
#
_symmetry.space_group_name_H-M   'P 1'
#
loop_
_entity.id
_entity.type
_entity.pdbx_description
1 polymer ?
#
loop_
_entity_poly.entity_id
_entity_poly.type
_entity_poly.pdbx_seq_one_letter_code
_entity_poly.pdbx_strand_id
1 'polypeptide(L)'
;MHRIETEYAGRPLILETGRLAKQAAGSVLVQYGETVVLAAVTVSPNISHLPFFPLTVEYREKQYAAGKIPGGFLKREGRPSDDEILNCRIIDRSIRPLFPEGFRHETQVFVLVLSTDQENESDVLGVLAASAALSLSQIPWQGPIAATRVGKVEDNWILNPTFQQLDYSALDLVVSGKADSIMMVEGGALEVSEAEVLQGLKVAQAGIKELVGHINALVKKAGGAKPDMAWQAPEKNAELIKAVEAMAVKQITKAMSGKDKHGRAAALGKVHEEVQAALAEQFPEGSREIRAALEDVEYTQMRAQILDKGERIDGRDLDTVRPITVEAGILPRVHGSALFTRGETQALVATTLGTADDEQRIESIESPVQSHKSFMLHYNFPPFSTGEAKPIRGTSRREIGHGALAERALHPLLPAMADFPYTIRIVSEIMESNGSSSMATVCGGSLALMDAGVPIKAPCAGVAMGLIKEGKKVAILTDILGTEDHLGDMDFKVAGTAEGITSIQMDIKIDGLSLDIMETALEKARNGRLHILGEMNKVLQTHRPEMSPWAPRIITIQIKPDKIGDVIGPKGKTIRGIQDASGAKVNIDDSGLITIAAVGEEAGSKAREMVMAIVAEPEVGKVYEGPVKSITAFGAFIEILPGVEGLLHISELDHKRVEKTEDVVKKGEVVQVKLLEVDERGRMRLSRKALLPKPE
;
A
#
# COMPACT_ATOMS: atom_id res chain seq x y z
N MET A 1 41.23 -3.90 -4.90
CA MET A 1 39.88 -4.22 -5.41
C MET A 1 39.65 -5.69 -5.16
N HIS A 2 38.53 -6.03 -4.51
CA HIS A 2 38.17 -7.41 -4.22
C HIS A 2 36.78 -7.67 -4.80
N ARG A 3 36.65 -8.76 -5.55
CA ARG A 3 35.43 -9.13 -6.26
C ARG A 3 35.19 -10.62 -6.12
N ILE A 4 33.95 -11.02 -5.84
CA ILE A 4 33.49 -12.39 -5.99
C ILE A 4 32.43 -12.44 -7.08
N GLU A 5 32.40 -13.53 -7.82
CA GLU A 5 31.44 -13.81 -8.88
C GLU A 5 30.93 -15.22 -8.63
N THR A 6 29.61 -15.34 -8.53
CA THR A 6 28.91 -16.56 -8.12
C THR A 6 27.55 -16.60 -8.83
N GLU A 7 26.73 -17.58 -8.48
CA GLU A 7 25.37 -17.72 -8.98
C GLU A 7 24.46 -17.82 -7.77
N TYR A 8 23.30 -17.17 -7.84
CA TYR A 8 22.26 -17.26 -6.82
C TYR A 8 20.91 -17.38 -7.52
N ALA A 9 20.07 -18.32 -7.09
CA ALA A 9 18.74 -18.56 -7.68
C ALA A 9 18.73 -18.54 -9.22
N GLY A 10 19.71 -19.22 -9.83
CA GLY A 10 19.84 -19.41 -11.27
C GLY A 10 20.39 -18.21 -12.06
N ARG A 11 20.85 -17.14 -11.39
CA ARG A 11 21.34 -15.92 -12.04
C ARG A 11 22.72 -15.51 -11.51
N PRO A 12 23.57 -14.88 -12.36
CA PRO A 12 24.87 -14.37 -11.94
C PRO A 12 24.74 -13.33 -10.82
N LEU A 13 25.54 -13.49 -9.78
CA LEU A 13 25.65 -12.57 -8.64
C LEU A 13 27.11 -12.14 -8.46
N ILE A 14 27.35 -10.84 -8.40
CA ILE A 14 28.67 -10.25 -8.20
C ILE A 14 28.62 -9.34 -6.98
N LEU A 15 29.59 -9.50 -6.08
CA LEU A 15 29.85 -8.54 -5.01
C LEU A 15 31.26 -7.99 -5.17
N GLU A 16 31.40 -6.67 -5.07
CA GLU A 16 32.66 -5.97 -5.31
C GLU A 16 32.90 -4.86 -4.28
N THR A 17 34.14 -4.76 -3.77
CA THR A 17 34.58 -3.67 -2.89
C THR A 17 35.97 -3.13 -3.26
N GLY A 18 36.27 -1.92 -2.78
CA GLY A 18 37.56 -1.25 -2.92
C GLY A 18 37.78 -0.51 -4.25
N ARG A 19 36.77 -0.45 -5.14
CA ARG A 19 36.80 0.39 -6.35
C ARG A 19 36.04 1.71 -6.16
N LEU A 20 34.80 1.65 -5.68
CA LEU A 20 33.88 2.80 -5.56
C LEU A 20 33.71 3.26 -4.10
N ALA A 21 33.37 4.53 -3.91
CA ALA A 21 33.08 5.14 -2.61
C ALA A 21 34.14 4.88 -1.51
N LYS A 22 35.44 4.88 -1.87
CA LYS A 22 36.57 4.50 -1.01
C LYS A 22 36.75 5.33 0.27
N GLN A 23 36.08 6.48 0.37
CA GLN A 23 36.11 7.35 1.55
C GLN A 23 35.07 6.94 2.62
N ALA A 24 34.12 6.07 2.26
CA ALA A 24 33.15 5.52 3.22
C ALA A 24 33.85 4.57 4.21
N ALA A 25 33.24 4.37 5.37
CA ALA A 25 33.70 3.37 6.34
C ALA A 25 33.67 1.97 5.73
N GLY A 26 32.64 1.67 4.94
CA GLY A 26 32.56 0.49 4.08
C GLY A 26 31.74 0.77 2.83
N SER A 27 32.05 0.11 1.71
CA SER A 27 31.27 0.21 0.47
C SER A 27 31.29 -1.10 -0.31
N VAL A 28 30.15 -1.48 -0.87
CA VAL A 28 30.00 -2.67 -1.70
C VAL A 28 29.06 -2.38 -2.86
N LEU A 29 29.49 -2.74 -4.07
CA LEU A 29 28.66 -2.84 -5.25
C LEU A 29 28.17 -4.29 -5.38
N VAL A 30 26.87 -4.46 -5.51
CA VAL A 30 26.19 -5.72 -5.80
C VAL A 30 25.63 -5.63 -7.21
N GLN A 31 25.85 -6.66 -8.00
CA GLN A 31 25.20 -6.83 -9.30
C GLN A 31 24.54 -8.20 -9.34
N TYR A 32 23.27 -8.24 -9.72
CA TYR A 32 22.49 -9.47 -9.89
C TYR A 32 21.78 -9.40 -11.25
N GLY A 33 22.13 -10.29 -12.17
CA GLY A 33 21.83 -10.06 -13.58
C GLY A 33 22.51 -8.77 -14.07
N GLU A 34 21.73 -7.81 -14.57
CA GLU A 34 22.22 -6.46 -14.92
C GLU A 34 21.69 -5.36 -13.99
N THR A 35 20.92 -5.71 -12.96
CA THR A 35 20.57 -4.81 -11.86
C THR A 35 21.78 -4.59 -10.94
N VAL A 36 22.15 -3.33 -10.72
CA VAL A 36 23.35 -2.92 -9.98
C VAL A 36 22.98 -1.94 -8.87
N VAL A 37 23.40 -2.28 -7.65
CA VAL A 37 23.18 -1.48 -6.45
C VAL A 37 24.51 -1.21 -5.75
N LEU A 38 24.74 0.03 -5.30
CA LEU A 38 25.89 0.42 -4.50
C LEU A 38 25.42 0.82 -3.10
N ALA A 39 25.95 0.16 -2.07
CA ALA A 39 25.84 0.63 -0.70
C ALA A 39 27.14 1.27 -0.23
N ALA A 40 27.03 2.40 0.47
CA ALA A 40 28.11 3.05 1.18
C ALA A 40 27.67 3.39 2.61
N VAL A 41 28.52 3.09 3.59
CA VAL A 41 28.24 3.27 5.00
C VAL A 41 29.24 4.25 5.59
N THR A 42 28.75 5.24 6.33
CA THR A 42 29.56 6.23 7.04
C THR A 42 29.19 6.26 8.52
N VAL A 43 30.15 6.63 9.36
CA VAL A 43 29.97 6.76 10.80
C VAL A 43 30.73 7.98 11.32
N SER A 44 30.11 8.72 12.22
CA SER A 44 30.75 9.82 12.93
C SER A 44 31.69 9.28 14.02
N PRO A 45 32.92 9.80 14.15
CA PRO A 45 33.79 9.43 15.27
C PRO A 45 33.28 9.97 16.61
N ASN A 46 32.36 10.93 16.61
CA ASN A 46 31.82 11.56 17.81
C ASN A 46 30.51 10.90 18.24
N ILE A 47 30.32 10.76 19.55
CA ILE A 47 29.08 10.31 20.15
C ILE A 47 28.01 11.40 19.97
N SER A 48 26.82 11.01 19.53
CA SER A 48 25.68 11.91 19.42
C SER A 48 25.10 12.27 20.79
N HIS A 49 24.61 13.51 20.91
CA HIS A 49 23.88 13.99 22.08
C HIS A 49 22.41 13.54 22.08
N LEU A 50 21.93 12.94 20.98
CA LEU A 50 20.57 12.44 20.87
C LEU A 50 20.32 11.30 21.87
N PRO A 51 19.09 11.20 22.40
CA PRO A 51 18.73 10.16 23.38
C PRO A 51 18.52 8.78 22.74
N PHE A 52 18.83 8.61 21.45
CA PHE A 52 18.64 7.37 20.69
C PHE A 52 19.81 7.15 19.72
N PHE A 53 19.93 5.94 19.18
CA PHE A 53 20.91 5.60 18.14
C PHE A 53 20.53 6.26 16.79
N PRO A 54 21.31 7.25 16.30
CA PRO A 54 21.00 7.97 15.07
C PRO A 54 21.48 7.19 13.85
N LEU A 55 20.76 6.11 13.51
CA LEU A 55 20.88 5.42 12.24
C LEU A 55 19.94 6.03 11.21
N THR A 56 20.49 6.46 10.08
CA THR A 56 19.75 6.92 8.91
C THR A 56 20.04 6.01 7.73
N VAL A 57 18.99 5.45 7.14
CA VAL A 57 19.08 4.68 5.90
C VAL A 57 18.48 5.50 4.76
N GLU A 58 19.21 5.65 3.67
CA GLU A 58 18.72 6.23 2.42
C GLU A 58 18.81 5.19 1.31
N TYR A 59 17.73 5.02 0.58
CA TYR A 59 17.63 4.18 -0.61
C TYR A 59 17.18 5.08 -1.75
N ARG A 60 18.00 5.18 -2.79
CA ARG A 60 17.78 6.12 -3.88
C ARG A 60 17.84 5.43 -5.23
N GLU A 61 16.74 5.52 -5.93
CA GLU A 61 16.62 5.13 -7.32
C GLU A 61 17.04 6.30 -8.21
N LYS A 62 17.83 5.98 -9.22
CA LYS A 62 18.26 6.96 -10.22
C LYS A 62 17.56 6.66 -11.52
N GLN A 63 16.90 7.64 -12.11
CA GLN A 63 16.15 7.42 -13.36
C GLN A 63 17.08 6.98 -14.51
N TYR A 64 18.35 7.39 -14.46
CA TYR A 64 19.37 6.90 -15.38
C TYR A 64 19.63 5.39 -15.26
N ALA A 65 19.29 4.74 -14.13
CA ALA A 65 19.45 3.30 -13.96
C ALA A 65 18.62 2.51 -14.98
N ALA A 66 17.50 3.09 -15.42
CA ALA A 66 16.66 2.58 -16.50
C ALA A 66 16.83 3.37 -17.82
N GLY A 67 17.87 4.22 -17.93
CA GLY A 67 18.08 5.07 -19.10
C GLY A 67 17.04 6.18 -19.30
N LYS A 68 16.30 6.57 -18.24
CA LYS A 68 15.21 7.57 -18.31
C LYS A 68 15.63 8.94 -17.78
N ILE A 69 14.98 9.99 -18.28
CA ILE A 69 15.03 11.35 -17.72
C ILE A 69 13.79 11.53 -16.84
N PRO A 70 13.92 12.05 -15.59
CA PRO A 70 12.78 12.26 -14.70
C PRO A 70 11.64 13.07 -15.35
N GLY A 71 10.40 12.61 -15.17
CA GLY A 71 9.20 13.19 -15.78
C GLY A 71 8.84 14.57 -15.26
N GLY A 72 9.19 14.88 -13.99
CA GLY A 72 8.88 16.15 -13.33
C GLY A 72 9.40 17.41 -14.04
N PHE A 73 8.89 18.58 -13.67
CA PHE A 73 9.24 19.87 -14.30
C PHE A 73 10.74 20.17 -14.26
N LEU A 74 11.41 19.85 -13.15
CA LEU A 74 12.83 20.12 -12.92
C LEU A 74 13.78 19.14 -13.65
N LYS A 75 13.26 18.04 -14.22
CA LYS A 75 14.06 16.97 -14.86
C LYS A 75 15.18 16.43 -13.98
N ARG A 76 14.92 16.34 -12.67
CA ARG A 76 15.82 15.86 -11.63
C ARG A 76 15.03 15.11 -10.57
N GLU A 77 15.58 14.03 -10.01
CA GLU A 77 14.97 13.31 -8.91
C GLU A 77 14.80 14.25 -7.68
N GLY A 78 13.59 14.29 -7.15
CA GLY A 78 13.19 15.20 -6.07
C GLY A 78 13.00 14.47 -4.74
N ARG A 79 11.83 14.69 -4.13
CA ARG A 79 11.44 13.97 -2.91
C ARG A 79 11.46 12.45 -3.14
N PRO A 80 11.73 11.65 -2.10
CA PRO A 80 11.65 10.20 -2.24
C PRO A 80 10.28 9.70 -2.66
N SER A 81 10.25 8.67 -3.51
CA SER A 81 9.03 7.91 -3.80
C SER A 81 8.63 7.05 -2.59
N ASP A 82 7.39 6.54 -2.60
CA ASP A 82 6.93 5.62 -1.57
C ASP A 82 7.80 4.34 -1.57
N ASP A 83 8.12 3.79 -2.75
CA ASP A 83 8.99 2.61 -2.89
C ASP A 83 10.40 2.85 -2.34
N GLU A 84 11.02 4.00 -2.62
CA GLU A 84 12.30 4.38 -2.03
C GLU A 84 12.22 4.43 -0.49
N ILE A 85 11.12 4.94 0.06
CA ILE A 85 10.89 5.00 1.51
C ILE A 85 10.65 3.61 2.11
N LEU A 86 9.89 2.75 1.44
CA LEU A 86 9.64 1.37 1.86
C LEU A 86 10.95 0.56 1.87
N ASN A 87 11.78 0.71 0.83
CA ASN A 87 13.09 0.07 0.75
C ASN A 87 14.05 0.58 1.82
N CYS A 88 14.03 1.88 2.16
CA CYS A 88 14.74 2.39 3.33
C CYS A 88 14.31 1.66 4.61
N ARG A 89 13.02 1.42 4.78
CA ARG A 89 12.48 0.77 5.99
C ARG A 89 12.82 -0.71 6.05
N ILE A 90 12.78 -1.43 4.94
CA ILE A 90 13.19 -2.83 4.85
C ILE A 90 14.65 -2.98 5.30
N ILE A 91 15.55 -2.13 4.78
CA ILE A 91 16.96 -2.13 5.16
C ILE A 91 17.12 -1.76 6.64
N ASP A 92 16.50 -0.66 7.10
CA ASP A 92 16.61 -0.18 8.49
C ASP A 92 16.14 -1.23 9.51
N ARG A 93 14.95 -1.81 9.30
CA ARG A 93 14.40 -2.87 10.17
C ARG A 93 15.30 -4.09 10.23
N SER A 94 15.93 -4.44 9.11
CA SER A 94 16.84 -5.59 9.02
C SER A 94 18.15 -5.36 9.79
N ILE A 95 18.75 -4.17 9.70
CA ILE A 95 20.10 -3.94 10.25
C ILE A 95 20.10 -3.37 11.67
N ARG A 96 19.07 -2.62 12.08
CA ARG A 96 19.03 -1.83 13.32
C ARG A 96 19.20 -2.68 14.59
N PRO A 97 18.58 -3.86 14.74
CA PRO A 97 18.71 -4.66 15.97
C PRO A 97 20.13 -5.21 16.21
N LEU A 98 21.01 -5.18 15.20
CA LEU A 98 22.34 -5.78 15.26
C LEU A 98 23.43 -4.80 15.69
N PHE A 99 23.07 -3.53 15.92
CA PHE A 99 23.99 -2.56 16.52
C PHE A 99 24.04 -2.77 18.04
N PRO A 100 25.22 -2.68 18.68
CA PRO A 100 25.34 -2.81 20.12
C PRO A 100 24.46 -1.82 20.89
N GLU A 101 23.91 -2.28 22.00
CA GLU A 101 23.16 -1.42 22.92
C GLU A 101 24.02 -0.23 23.38
N GLY A 102 23.44 0.97 23.36
CA GLY A 102 24.14 2.20 23.73
C GLY A 102 25.07 2.77 22.64
N PHE A 103 25.19 2.13 21.47
CA PHE A 103 25.92 2.69 20.34
C PHE A 103 25.21 3.96 19.82
N ARG A 104 25.85 5.12 19.98
CA ARG A 104 25.28 6.45 19.67
C ARG A 104 26.09 7.26 18.67
N HIS A 105 26.95 6.61 17.90
CA HIS A 105 27.63 7.26 16.79
C HIS A 105 26.67 7.39 15.61
N GLU A 106 26.52 8.61 15.10
CA GLU A 106 25.67 8.85 13.93
C GLU A 106 26.16 8.01 12.76
N THR A 107 25.27 7.16 12.26
CA THR A 107 25.58 6.16 11.23
C THR A 107 24.63 6.36 10.06
N GLN A 108 25.18 6.47 8.86
CA GLN A 108 24.40 6.59 7.64
C GLN A 108 24.70 5.43 6.70
N VAL A 109 23.65 4.76 6.24
CA VAL A 109 23.70 3.76 5.18
C VAL A 109 23.03 4.36 3.96
N PHE A 110 23.78 4.50 2.88
CA PHE A 110 23.27 5.07 1.64
C PHE A 110 23.34 4.03 0.52
N VAL A 111 22.20 3.69 -0.05
CA VAL A 111 22.03 2.73 -1.14
C VAL A 111 21.59 3.45 -2.40
N LEU A 112 22.30 3.21 -3.50
CA LEU A 112 22.04 3.77 -4.82
C LEU A 112 21.75 2.65 -5.81
N VAL A 113 20.60 2.69 -6.47
CA VAL A 113 20.33 1.87 -7.65
C VAL A 113 20.96 2.55 -8.85
N LEU A 114 21.95 1.89 -9.45
CA LEU A 114 22.78 2.43 -10.53
C LEU A 114 22.39 1.88 -11.90
N SER A 115 21.83 0.67 -11.94
CA SER A 115 21.36 0.00 -13.15
C SER A 115 20.20 -0.92 -12.78
N THR A 116 19.21 -1.07 -13.66
CA THR A 116 18.15 -2.08 -13.54
C THR A 116 17.97 -2.78 -14.88
N ASP A 117 17.85 -4.11 -14.84
CA ASP A 117 17.49 -4.93 -16.01
C ASP A 117 15.97 -5.02 -16.22
N GLN A 118 15.15 -4.44 -15.33
CA GLN A 118 13.68 -4.53 -15.37
C GLN A 118 13.17 -5.99 -15.31
N GLU A 119 13.99 -6.89 -14.78
CA GLU A 119 13.63 -8.29 -14.48
C GLU A 119 13.78 -8.58 -12.99
N ASN A 120 14.87 -8.09 -12.39
CA ASN A 120 15.27 -8.35 -11.03
C ASN A 120 15.00 -7.13 -10.13
N GLU A 121 14.27 -7.35 -9.04
CA GLU A 121 13.98 -6.30 -8.08
C GLU A 121 15.22 -5.91 -7.26
N SER A 122 15.30 -4.61 -6.96
CA SER A 122 16.50 -3.98 -6.42
C SER A 122 16.54 -3.93 -4.87
N ASP A 123 15.39 -4.17 -4.23
CA ASP A 123 15.18 -4.05 -2.78
C ASP A 123 16.05 -5.00 -1.93
N VAL A 124 16.00 -6.31 -2.19
CA VAL A 124 16.75 -7.35 -1.47
C VAL A 124 18.25 -7.22 -1.71
N LEU A 125 18.64 -6.71 -2.89
CA LEU A 125 20.02 -6.39 -3.21
C LEU A 125 20.52 -5.20 -2.40
N GLY A 126 19.64 -4.23 -2.08
CA GLY A 126 19.93 -3.13 -1.17
C GLY A 126 20.32 -3.62 0.23
N VAL A 127 19.59 -4.60 0.77
CA VAL A 127 19.93 -5.22 2.07
C VAL A 127 21.26 -5.97 2.00
N LEU A 128 21.46 -6.77 0.94
CA LEU A 128 22.71 -7.50 0.70
C LEU A 128 23.92 -6.56 0.62
N ALA A 129 23.80 -5.46 -0.13
CA ALA A 129 24.83 -4.46 -0.30
C ALA A 129 25.13 -3.73 1.03
N ALA A 130 24.09 -3.28 1.73
CA ALA A 130 24.22 -2.60 3.02
C ALA A 130 24.90 -3.50 4.08
N SER A 131 24.47 -4.76 4.16
CA SER A 131 25.05 -5.77 5.06
C SER A 131 26.53 -6.00 4.77
N ALA A 132 26.88 -6.23 3.51
CA ALA A 132 28.28 -6.46 3.13
C ALA A 132 29.16 -5.21 3.37
N ALA A 133 28.62 -4.01 3.15
CA ALA A 133 29.32 -2.76 3.43
C ALA A 133 29.53 -2.54 4.94
N LEU A 134 28.53 -2.86 5.78
CA LEU A 134 28.66 -2.84 7.24
C LEU A 134 29.73 -3.84 7.72
N SER A 135 29.73 -5.08 7.22
CA SER A 135 30.72 -6.10 7.57
C SER A 135 32.16 -5.77 7.18
N LEU A 136 32.36 -4.89 6.19
CA LEU A 136 33.69 -4.39 5.78
C LEU A 136 34.07 -3.09 6.49
N SER A 137 33.15 -2.50 7.26
CA SER A 137 33.36 -1.25 7.97
C SER A 137 34.06 -1.49 9.32
N GLN A 138 34.41 -0.39 9.99
CA GLN A 138 34.91 -0.38 11.37
C GLN A 138 33.77 -0.23 12.39
N ILE A 139 32.51 -0.35 11.98
CA ILE A 139 31.37 -0.13 12.87
C ILE A 139 31.08 -1.44 13.61
N PRO A 140 31.02 -1.44 14.96
CA PRO A 140 30.67 -2.65 15.69
C PRO A 140 29.23 -3.05 15.34
N TRP A 141 29.07 -4.20 14.70
CA TRP A 141 27.79 -4.65 14.15
C TRP A 141 27.73 -6.18 14.08
N GLN A 142 26.65 -6.78 14.60
CA GLN A 142 26.52 -8.22 14.83
C GLN A 142 25.94 -9.00 13.62
N GLY A 143 26.23 -8.54 12.40
CA GLY A 143 25.90 -9.28 11.18
C GLY A 143 26.95 -10.32 10.79
N PRO A 144 27.03 -10.72 9.50
CA PRO A 144 26.19 -10.26 8.39
C PRO A 144 24.78 -10.87 8.40
N ILE A 145 23.87 -10.18 7.72
CA ILE A 145 22.56 -10.69 7.32
C ILE A 145 22.43 -10.67 5.80
N ALA A 146 21.41 -11.33 5.27
CA ALA A 146 20.99 -11.15 3.88
C ALA A 146 19.46 -11.08 3.82
N ALA A 147 18.95 -10.62 2.69
CA ALA A 147 17.53 -10.71 2.36
C ALA A 147 17.32 -11.48 1.06
N THR A 148 16.20 -12.17 0.97
CA THR A 148 15.70 -12.81 -0.25
C THR A 148 14.22 -12.58 -0.37
N ARG A 149 13.72 -12.62 -1.60
CA ARG A 149 12.29 -12.64 -1.89
C ARG A 149 11.85 -14.06 -2.22
N VAL A 150 10.70 -14.48 -1.74
CA VAL A 150 10.13 -15.80 -2.02
C VAL A 150 8.79 -15.65 -2.71
N GLY A 151 8.69 -16.22 -3.90
CA GLY A 151 7.45 -16.39 -4.65
C GLY A 151 6.93 -17.82 -4.59
N LYS A 152 5.63 -17.99 -4.77
CA LYS A 152 4.97 -19.29 -4.99
C LYS A 152 4.17 -19.23 -6.29
N VAL A 153 4.74 -19.79 -7.36
CA VAL A 153 4.08 -19.90 -8.67
C VAL A 153 3.58 -21.32 -8.84
N GLU A 154 2.26 -21.49 -8.91
CA GLU A 154 1.60 -22.78 -8.78
C GLU A 154 2.07 -23.51 -7.50
N ASP A 155 2.68 -24.69 -7.61
CA ASP A 155 3.22 -25.45 -6.49
C ASP A 155 4.72 -25.25 -6.26
N ASN A 156 5.37 -24.38 -7.05
CA ASN A 156 6.81 -24.18 -7.02
C ASN A 156 7.21 -22.97 -6.20
N TRP A 157 8.19 -23.17 -5.32
CA TRP A 157 8.83 -22.11 -4.54
C TRP A 157 10.01 -21.52 -5.30
N ILE A 158 10.00 -20.21 -5.51
CA ILE A 158 11.01 -19.50 -6.29
C ILE A 158 11.72 -18.48 -5.40
N LEU A 159 13.05 -18.53 -5.36
CA LEU A 159 13.89 -17.51 -4.71
C LEU A 159 14.17 -16.37 -5.69
N ASN A 160 14.04 -15.14 -5.20
CA ASN A 160 14.13 -13.88 -5.95
C ASN A 160 13.38 -13.95 -7.29
N PRO A 161 12.06 -14.25 -7.31
CA PRO A 161 11.31 -14.30 -8.56
C PRO A 161 11.48 -13.02 -9.39
N THR A 162 11.44 -13.11 -10.71
CA THR A 162 11.41 -11.92 -11.57
C THR A 162 10.05 -11.22 -11.47
N PHE A 163 9.95 -9.97 -11.95
CA PHE A 163 8.66 -9.27 -12.01
C PHE A 163 7.58 -10.09 -12.73
N GLN A 164 7.91 -10.71 -13.86
CA GLN A 164 6.96 -11.54 -14.62
C GLN A 164 6.56 -12.82 -13.89
N GLN A 165 7.43 -13.37 -13.03
CA GLN A 165 7.08 -14.52 -12.21
C GLN A 165 6.16 -14.13 -11.05
N LEU A 166 6.35 -12.93 -10.49
CA LEU A 166 5.50 -12.38 -9.43
C LEU A 166 4.06 -12.17 -9.89
N ASP A 167 3.82 -11.82 -11.16
CA ASP A 167 2.47 -11.69 -11.74
C ASP A 167 1.62 -12.97 -11.61
N TYR A 168 2.27 -14.14 -11.53
CA TYR A 168 1.62 -15.45 -11.35
C TYR A 168 1.82 -16.04 -9.94
N SER A 169 2.40 -15.26 -9.03
CA SER A 169 2.73 -15.72 -7.70
C SER A 169 1.56 -15.54 -6.74
N ALA A 170 1.20 -16.60 -6.01
CA ALA A 170 0.21 -16.55 -4.94
C ALA A 170 0.74 -15.87 -3.66
N LEU A 171 2.05 -15.67 -3.57
CA LEU A 171 2.74 -15.16 -2.40
C LEU A 171 3.94 -14.31 -2.82
N ASP A 172 4.17 -13.19 -2.16
CA ASP A 172 5.40 -12.40 -2.27
C ASP A 172 5.90 -12.05 -0.87
N LEU A 173 6.96 -12.72 -0.42
CA LEU A 173 7.59 -12.47 0.88
C LEU A 173 9.03 -12.00 0.71
N VAL A 174 9.33 -10.80 1.19
CA VAL A 174 10.70 -10.36 1.48
C VAL A 174 11.05 -10.79 2.90
N VAL A 175 12.13 -11.55 3.02
CA VAL A 175 12.61 -12.08 4.30
C VAL A 175 14.07 -11.72 4.46
N SER A 176 14.46 -11.19 5.61
CA SER A 176 15.85 -10.98 5.97
C SER A 176 16.21 -11.69 7.28
N GLY A 177 17.49 -12.05 7.40
CA GLY A 177 17.97 -12.78 8.56
C GLY A 177 19.46 -13.12 8.51
N LYS A 178 19.92 -13.77 9.58
CA LYS A 178 21.22 -14.42 9.68
C LYS A 178 21.18 -15.78 8.97
N ALA A 179 22.32 -16.46 8.93
CA ALA A 179 22.44 -17.80 8.34
C ALA A 179 21.52 -18.86 8.98
N ASP A 180 21.10 -18.64 10.22
CA ASP A 180 20.35 -19.58 11.06
C ASP A 180 19.08 -19.01 11.72
N SER A 181 18.79 -17.71 11.55
CA SER A 181 17.59 -17.10 12.12
C SER A 181 17.00 -16.00 11.24
N ILE A 182 15.67 -15.94 11.19
CA ILE A 182 14.92 -14.86 10.55
C ILE A 182 14.90 -13.64 11.48
N MET A 183 14.95 -12.45 10.88
CA MET A 183 14.93 -11.17 11.60
C MET A 183 13.75 -10.30 11.17
N MET A 184 13.45 -10.25 9.88
CA MET A 184 12.39 -9.40 9.35
C MET A 184 11.65 -10.14 8.25
N VAL A 185 10.33 -10.01 8.24
CA VAL A 185 9.46 -10.44 7.14
C VAL A 185 8.56 -9.28 6.75
N GLU A 186 8.37 -9.13 5.45
CA GLU A 186 7.35 -8.26 4.88
C GLU A 186 6.83 -8.91 3.60
N GLY A 187 5.52 -9.05 3.48
CA GLY A 187 4.96 -9.66 2.27
C GLY A 187 3.46 -9.64 2.17
N GLY A 188 2.99 -10.03 0.99
CA GLY A 188 1.59 -10.09 0.58
C GLY A 188 1.26 -11.44 -0.04
N ALA A 189 -0.02 -11.78 -0.10
CA ALA A 189 -0.47 -13.05 -0.63
C ALA A 189 -1.91 -13.01 -1.13
N LEU A 190 -2.26 -14.00 -1.96
CA LEU A 190 -3.61 -14.22 -2.47
C LEU A 190 -4.33 -15.28 -1.61
N GLU A 191 -4.59 -14.94 -0.34
CA GLU A 191 -5.27 -15.82 0.64
C GLU A 191 -4.58 -17.18 0.83
N VAL A 192 -3.28 -17.19 1.12
CA VAL A 192 -2.53 -18.42 1.40
C VAL A 192 -2.67 -18.87 2.86
N SER A 193 -2.50 -20.15 3.13
CA SER A 193 -2.55 -20.70 4.49
C SER A 193 -1.32 -20.32 5.34
N GLU A 194 -1.48 -20.37 6.67
CA GLU A 194 -0.38 -20.21 7.64
C GLU A 194 0.76 -21.22 7.37
N ALA A 195 0.41 -22.45 6.97
CA ALA A 195 1.38 -23.50 6.67
C ALA A 195 2.22 -23.19 5.42
N GLU A 196 1.61 -22.60 4.38
CA GLU A 196 2.32 -22.15 3.19
C GLU A 196 3.26 -20.99 3.51
N VAL A 197 2.82 -20.01 4.31
CA VAL A 197 3.71 -18.93 4.78
C VAL A 197 4.92 -19.52 5.50
N LEU A 198 4.70 -20.44 6.44
CA LEU A 198 5.80 -21.11 7.17
C LEU A 198 6.75 -21.86 6.22
N GLN A 199 6.22 -22.51 5.18
CA GLN A 199 7.05 -23.17 4.17
C GLN A 199 7.88 -22.16 3.37
N GLY A 200 7.29 -21.01 2.99
CA GLY A 200 8.00 -19.91 2.34
C GLY A 200 9.14 -19.37 3.19
N LEU A 201 8.93 -19.23 4.50
CA LEU A 201 9.99 -18.82 5.44
C LEU A 201 11.14 -19.83 5.51
N LYS A 202 10.86 -21.13 5.43
CA LYS A 202 11.91 -22.18 5.38
C LYS A 202 12.74 -22.09 4.10
N VAL A 203 12.09 -21.86 2.96
CA VAL A 203 12.76 -21.65 1.68
C VAL A 203 13.63 -20.40 1.72
N ALA A 204 13.09 -19.30 2.27
CA ALA A 204 13.83 -18.05 2.44
C ALA A 204 15.10 -18.24 3.29
N GLN A 205 15.00 -18.93 4.42
CA GLN A 205 16.13 -19.18 5.32
C GLN A 205 17.28 -19.91 4.63
N ALA A 206 16.98 -20.86 3.74
CA ALA A 206 17.99 -21.55 2.95
C ALA A 206 18.71 -20.58 1.99
N GLY A 207 17.96 -19.74 1.28
CA GLY A 207 18.52 -18.71 0.40
C GLY A 207 19.34 -17.66 1.14
N ILE A 208 18.88 -17.20 2.30
CA ILE A 208 19.61 -16.25 3.16
C ILE A 208 20.94 -16.83 3.62
N LYS A 209 20.96 -18.10 4.03
CA LYS A 209 22.19 -18.78 4.45
C LYS A 209 23.26 -18.80 3.35
N GLU A 210 22.84 -19.02 2.10
CA GLU A 210 23.74 -18.98 0.94
C GLU A 210 24.30 -17.58 0.70
N LEU A 211 23.44 -16.55 0.67
CA LEU A 211 23.84 -15.15 0.49
C LEU A 211 24.78 -14.65 1.59
N VAL A 212 24.52 -15.00 2.86
CA VAL A 212 25.43 -14.73 3.99
C VAL A 212 26.80 -15.38 3.76
N GLY A 213 26.83 -16.59 3.20
CA GLY A 213 28.06 -17.25 2.77
C GLY A 213 28.86 -16.43 1.76
N HIS A 214 28.19 -15.81 0.79
CA HIS A 214 28.85 -14.93 -0.19
C HIS A 214 29.41 -13.65 0.44
N ILE A 215 28.69 -13.00 1.37
CA ILE A 215 29.20 -11.84 2.11
C ILE A 215 30.49 -12.22 2.85
N ASN A 216 30.46 -13.33 3.59
CA ASN A 216 31.63 -13.82 4.32
C ASN A 216 32.82 -14.13 3.39
N ALA A 217 32.56 -14.68 2.20
CA ALA A 217 33.60 -14.93 1.21
C ALA A 217 34.24 -13.63 0.68
N LEU A 218 33.43 -12.58 0.43
CA LEU A 218 33.94 -11.26 0.05
C LEU A 218 34.78 -10.64 1.17
N VAL A 219 34.28 -10.63 2.41
CA VAL A 219 34.98 -10.09 3.57
C VAL A 219 36.33 -10.77 3.75
N LYS A 220 36.37 -12.11 3.69
CA LYS A 220 37.61 -12.87 3.74
C LYS A 220 38.56 -12.50 2.61
N LYS A 221 38.06 -12.36 1.37
CA LYS A 221 38.87 -11.98 0.20
C LYS A 221 39.42 -10.56 0.29
N ALA A 222 38.73 -9.66 1.00
CA ALA A 222 39.15 -8.29 1.27
C ALA A 222 40.18 -8.14 2.40
N GLY A 223 40.58 -9.24 3.05
CA GLY A 223 41.53 -9.24 4.16
C GLY A 223 40.88 -9.28 5.55
N GLY A 224 39.56 -9.52 5.63
CA GLY A 224 38.79 -9.54 6.86
C GLY A 224 38.04 -8.22 7.12
N ALA A 225 37.23 -8.22 8.19
CA ALA A 225 36.61 -7.00 8.68
C ALA A 225 37.69 -6.02 9.18
N LYS A 226 37.44 -4.71 9.02
CA LYS A 226 38.28 -3.72 9.70
C LYS A 226 38.11 -3.91 11.21
N PRO A 227 39.15 -3.66 12.02
CA PRO A 227 38.97 -3.62 13.46
C PRO A 227 37.86 -2.63 13.82
N ASP A 228 37.03 -3.01 14.79
CA ASP A 228 36.01 -2.13 15.31
C ASP A 228 36.63 -0.80 15.78
N MET A 229 35.95 0.29 15.48
CA MET A 229 36.31 1.60 16.00
C MET A 229 36.23 1.58 17.52
N ALA A 230 37.08 2.38 18.16
CA ALA A 230 37.01 2.56 19.59
C ALA A 230 35.63 3.11 19.98
N TRP A 231 34.89 2.33 20.75
CA TRP A 231 33.64 2.70 21.38
C TRP A 231 33.56 2.00 22.74
N GLN A 232 32.89 2.65 23.69
CA GLN A 232 32.64 2.09 25.00
C GLN A 232 31.14 2.17 25.26
N ALA A 233 30.57 1.05 25.72
CA ALA A 233 29.22 1.05 26.25
C ALA A 233 29.11 2.06 27.40
N PRO A 234 27.99 2.80 27.53
CA PRO A 234 27.78 3.66 28.69
C PRO A 234 28.00 2.88 29.99
N GLU A 235 28.84 3.41 30.89
CA GLU A 235 29.04 2.78 32.20
C GLU A 235 27.73 2.83 32.99
N LYS A 236 27.29 1.67 33.49
CA LYS A 236 26.11 1.54 34.34
C LYS A 236 26.54 1.65 35.81
N ASN A 237 26.01 2.62 36.56
CA ASN A 237 26.27 2.75 37.99
C ASN A 237 25.51 1.66 38.77
N ALA A 238 26.23 0.60 39.17
CA ALA A 238 25.63 -0.56 39.85
C ALA A 238 25.03 -0.24 41.22
N GLU A 239 25.56 0.75 41.95
CA GLU A 239 24.99 1.17 43.24
C GLU A 239 23.66 1.90 43.05
N LEU A 240 23.60 2.78 42.04
CA LEU A 240 22.39 3.50 41.64
C LEU A 240 21.30 2.53 41.20
N ILE A 241 21.62 1.57 40.33
CA ILE A 241 20.67 0.56 39.85
C ILE A 241 20.07 -0.21 41.03
N LYS A 242 20.91 -0.69 41.96
CA LYS A 242 20.44 -1.41 43.15
C LYS A 242 19.54 -0.55 44.05
N ALA A 243 19.87 0.74 44.21
CA ALA A 243 19.06 1.67 44.98
C ALA A 243 17.68 1.88 44.33
N VAL A 244 17.64 2.04 43.01
CA VAL A 244 16.40 2.16 42.23
C VAL A 244 15.57 0.88 42.35
N GLU A 245 16.16 -0.29 42.12
CA GLU A 245 15.47 -1.59 42.23
C GLU A 245 14.83 -1.79 43.60
N ALA A 246 15.56 -1.49 44.68
CA ALA A 246 15.09 -1.66 46.04
C ALA A 246 13.83 -0.82 46.37
N MET A 247 13.73 0.37 45.79
CA MET A 247 12.61 1.29 46.01
C MET A 247 11.46 1.10 45.01
N ALA A 248 11.79 0.84 43.75
CA ALA A 248 10.85 0.95 42.65
C ALA A 248 10.11 -0.35 42.35
N VAL A 249 10.74 -1.53 42.50
CA VAL A 249 10.17 -2.83 42.04
C VAL A 249 8.74 -3.02 42.54
N LYS A 250 8.50 -2.97 43.86
CA LYS A 250 7.16 -3.18 44.44
C LYS A 250 6.14 -2.14 43.98
N GLN A 251 6.58 -0.89 43.81
CA GLN A 251 5.72 0.22 43.43
C GLN A 251 5.33 0.13 41.96
N ILE A 252 6.29 -0.18 41.09
CA ILE A 252 6.09 -0.42 39.66
C ILE A 252 5.17 -1.62 39.45
N THR A 253 5.39 -2.76 40.11
CA THR A 253 4.50 -3.93 39.99
C THR A 253 3.05 -3.56 40.33
N LYS A 254 2.84 -2.74 41.36
CA LYS A 254 1.50 -2.27 41.74
C LYS A 254 0.92 -1.28 40.72
N ALA A 255 1.72 -0.33 40.25
CA ALA A 255 1.30 0.68 39.26
C ALA A 255 0.96 0.05 37.90
N MET A 256 1.67 -1.00 37.50
CA MET A 256 1.45 -1.73 36.24
C MET A 256 0.12 -2.47 36.18
N SER A 257 -0.49 -2.79 37.33
CA SER A 257 -1.77 -3.50 37.40
C SER A 257 -3.00 -2.60 37.10
N GLY A 258 -2.79 -1.34 36.71
CA GLY A 258 -3.85 -0.42 36.30
C GLY A 258 -4.48 -0.78 34.95
N LYS A 259 -5.82 -0.67 34.84
CA LYS A 259 -6.58 -1.12 33.67
C LYS A 259 -6.48 -0.19 32.45
N ASP A 260 -6.52 1.13 32.63
CA ASP A 260 -6.48 2.11 31.53
C ASP A 260 -5.07 2.69 31.31
N LYS A 261 -4.74 3.07 30.07
CA LYS A 261 -3.39 3.52 29.68
C LYS A 261 -2.98 4.79 30.40
N HIS A 262 -3.87 5.78 30.47
CA HIS A 262 -3.56 7.08 31.07
C HIS A 262 -3.36 6.97 32.59
N GLY A 263 -4.20 6.20 33.27
CA GLY A 263 -4.07 5.89 34.69
C GLY A 263 -2.77 5.17 35.00
N ARG A 264 -2.39 4.17 34.17
CA ARG A 264 -1.11 3.46 34.31
C ARG A 264 0.08 4.40 34.11
N ALA A 265 0.05 5.23 33.07
CA ALA A 265 1.10 6.21 32.79
C ALA A 265 1.25 7.25 33.92
N ALA A 266 0.13 7.73 34.47
CA ALA A 266 0.15 8.65 35.61
C ALA A 266 0.70 7.99 36.88
N ALA A 267 0.32 6.74 37.16
CA ALA A 267 0.81 5.98 38.31
C ALA A 267 2.32 5.71 38.20
N LEU A 268 2.80 5.29 37.03
CA LEU A 268 4.23 5.11 36.76
C LEU A 268 4.99 6.44 36.86
N GLY A 269 4.45 7.51 36.28
CA GLY A 269 5.04 8.86 36.38
C GLY A 269 5.20 9.32 37.82
N LYS A 270 4.21 9.04 38.68
CA LYS A 270 4.31 9.33 40.12
C LYS A 270 5.42 8.53 40.80
N VAL A 271 5.54 7.23 40.48
CA VAL A 271 6.63 6.39 41.01
C VAL A 271 8.00 6.91 40.55
N HIS A 272 8.10 7.35 39.29
CA HIS A 272 9.32 7.97 38.77
C HIS A 272 9.70 9.22 39.54
N GLU A 273 8.75 10.14 39.76
CA GLU A 273 8.97 11.37 40.52
C GLU A 273 9.38 11.07 41.98
N GLU A 274 8.69 10.14 42.64
CA GLU A 274 8.97 9.76 44.03
C GLU A 274 10.37 9.13 44.18
N VAL A 275 10.75 8.22 43.28
CA VAL A 275 12.07 7.57 43.31
C VAL A 275 13.18 8.54 42.90
N GLN A 276 12.96 9.38 41.90
CA GLN A 276 13.92 10.42 41.52
C GLN A 276 14.17 11.40 42.66
N ALA A 277 13.12 11.88 43.33
CA ALA A 277 13.27 12.79 44.46
C ALA A 277 14.02 12.15 45.64
N ALA A 278 13.72 10.88 45.95
CA ALA A 278 14.37 10.17 47.05
C ALA A 278 15.86 9.88 46.81
N LEU A 279 16.25 9.66 45.56
CA LEU A 279 17.62 9.33 45.18
C LEU A 279 18.43 10.55 44.72
N ALA A 280 17.81 11.73 44.58
CA ALA A 280 18.47 12.94 44.12
C ALA A 280 19.62 13.39 45.03
N GLU A 281 19.48 13.27 46.35
CA GLU A 281 20.57 13.62 47.29
C GLU A 281 21.73 12.62 47.23
N GLN A 282 21.42 11.34 47.01
CA GLN A 282 22.42 10.27 46.94
C GLN A 282 23.17 10.28 45.59
N PHE A 283 22.48 10.66 44.51
CA PHE A 283 23.03 10.72 43.15
C PHE A 283 22.70 12.06 42.47
N PRO A 284 23.37 13.17 42.84
CA PRO A 284 23.02 14.53 42.38
C PRO A 284 23.06 14.73 40.85
N GLU A 285 23.93 14.00 40.15
CA GLU A 285 24.07 14.05 38.69
C GLU A 285 23.40 12.85 37.98
N GLY A 286 22.80 11.93 38.75
CA GLY A 286 22.29 10.65 38.28
C GLY A 286 20.87 10.68 37.71
N SER A 287 20.22 11.84 37.55
CA SER A 287 18.79 11.92 37.17
C SER A 287 18.45 11.13 35.89
N ARG A 288 19.30 11.21 34.86
CA ARG A 288 19.10 10.44 33.62
C ARG A 288 19.31 8.94 33.82
N GLU A 289 20.30 8.57 34.62
CA GLU A 289 20.61 7.17 34.95
C GLU A 289 19.52 6.53 35.82
N ILE A 290 18.96 7.29 36.77
CA ILE A 290 17.81 6.87 37.59
C ILE A 290 16.61 6.60 36.70
N ARG A 291 16.33 7.50 35.74
CA ARG A 291 15.23 7.30 34.78
C ARG A 291 15.44 6.05 33.93
N ALA A 292 16.64 5.87 33.37
CA ALA A 292 16.96 4.68 32.58
C ALA A 292 16.82 3.39 33.42
N ALA A 293 17.30 3.39 34.67
CA ALA A 293 17.16 2.26 35.58
C ALA A 293 15.69 1.98 35.94
N LEU A 294 14.85 3.00 36.09
CA LEU A 294 13.41 2.84 36.29
C LEU A 294 12.75 2.17 35.08
N GLU A 295 13.10 2.61 33.86
CA GLU A 295 12.62 2.02 32.60
C GLU A 295 13.08 0.54 32.46
N ASP A 296 14.32 0.21 32.88
CA ASP A 296 14.82 -1.18 32.93
C ASP A 296 14.04 -2.04 33.96
N VAL A 297 13.68 -1.47 35.11
CA VAL A 297 12.83 -2.16 36.11
C VAL A 297 11.42 -2.39 35.55
N GLU A 298 10.84 -1.41 34.86
CA GLU A 298 9.55 -1.59 34.17
C GLU A 298 9.61 -2.73 33.17
N TYR A 299 10.62 -2.73 32.30
CA TYR A 299 10.87 -3.81 31.34
C TYR A 299 10.90 -5.18 32.03
N THR A 300 11.70 -5.31 33.10
CA THR A 300 11.89 -6.57 33.82
C THR A 300 10.60 -7.04 34.51
N GLN A 301 9.89 -6.13 35.19
CA GLN A 301 8.67 -6.48 35.92
C GLN A 301 7.53 -6.89 34.99
N MET A 302 7.37 -6.19 33.86
CA MET A 302 6.34 -6.54 32.88
C MET A 302 6.58 -7.96 32.32
N ARG A 303 7.82 -8.26 31.94
CA ARG A 303 8.19 -9.56 31.36
C ARG A 303 8.01 -10.69 32.36
N ALA A 304 8.45 -10.49 33.61
CA ALA A 304 8.25 -11.46 34.68
C ALA A 304 6.75 -11.73 34.92
N GLN A 305 5.91 -10.69 34.96
CA GLN A 305 4.46 -10.84 35.11
C GLN A 305 3.87 -11.72 34.01
N ILE A 306 4.21 -11.45 32.74
CA ILE A 306 3.68 -12.19 31.60
C ILE A 306 4.20 -13.64 31.57
N LEU A 307 5.50 -13.84 31.77
CA LEU A 307 6.13 -15.17 31.69
C LEU A 307 5.79 -16.07 32.87
N ASP A 308 5.65 -15.51 34.08
CA ASP A 308 5.45 -16.31 35.30
C ASP A 308 3.97 -16.48 35.66
N LYS A 309 3.14 -15.46 35.41
CA LYS A 309 1.71 -15.49 35.78
C LYS A 309 0.78 -15.69 34.59
N GLY A 310 1.25 -15.48 33.36
CA GLY A 310 0.38 -15.52 32.17
C GLY A 310 -0.63 -14.36 32.12
N GLU A 311 -0.39 -13.30 32.88
CA GLU A 311 -1.28 -12.15 33.03
C GLU A 311 -0.63 -10.90 32.43
N ARG A 312 -1.36 -10.17 31.60
CA ARG A 312 -0.88 -8.96 30.93
C ARG A 312 -1.11 -7.71 31.76
N ILE A 313 -0.51 -6.60 31.32
CA ILE A 313 -0.58 -5.30 32.01
C ILE A 313 -1.99 -4.71 32.10
N ASP A 314 -2.92 -5.14 31.26
CA ASP A 314 -4.32 -4.75 31.29
C ASP A 314 -5.24 -5.84 31.89
N GLY A 315 -4.65 -6.91 32.44
CA GLY A 315 -5.35 -8.02 33.10
C GLY A 315 -5.89 -9.09 32.15
N ARG A 316 -5.61 -9.01 30.85
CA ARG A 316 -5.94 -10.08 29.89
C ARG A 316 -5.01 -11.27 30.04
N ASP A 317 -5.48 -12.43 29.61
CA ASP A 317 -4.60 -13.56 29.28
C ASP A 317 -3.85 -13.31 27.96
N LEU A 318 -3.00 -14.27 27.58
CA LEU A 318 -2.13 -14.17 26.42
C LEU A 318 -2.90 -14.22 25.07
N ASP A 319 -4.14 -14.71 25.04
CA ASP A 319 -4.87 -15.03 23.82
C ASP A 319 -6.06 -14.10 23.56
N THR A 320 -6.52 -13.39 24.58
CA THR A 320 -7.70 -12.54 24.52
C THR A 320 -7.44 -11.25 23.73
N VAL A 321 -8.26 -11.03 22.70
CA VAL A 321 -8.33 -9.77 21.95
C VAL A 321 -9.06 -8.71 22.78
N ARG A 322 -8.66 -7.43 22.66
CA ARG A 322 -9.35 -6.32 23.35
C ARG A 322 -10.80 -6.17 22.86
N PRO A 323 -11.69 -5.53 23.64
CA PRO A 323 -13.05 -5.23 23.20
C PRO A 323 -13.06 -4.48 21.86
N ILE A 324 -13.97 -4.87 20.98
CA ILE A 324 -14.12 -4.30 19.64
C ILE A 324 -15.49 -3.62 19.53
N THR A 325 -15.51 -2.41 18.99
CA THR A 325 -16.73 -1.74 18.54
C THR A 325 -16.56 -1.32 17.09
N VAL A 326 -17.61 -1.54 16.30
CA VAL A 326 -17.62 -1.29 14.87
C VAL A 326 -18.84 -0.44 14.52
N GLU A 327 -18.61 0.61 13.75
CA GLU A 327 -19.67 1.40 13.14
C GLU A 327 -19.36 1.59 11.65
N ALA A 328 -20.38 1.52 10.79
CA ALA A 328 -20.27 1.74 9.35
C ALA A 328 -21.22 2.85 8.91
N GLY A 329 -20.86 3.61 7.87
CA GLY A 329 -21.70 4.68 7.33
C GLY A 329 -21.83 5.91 8.23
N ILE A 330 -20.80 6.21 9.04
CA ILE A 330 -20.84 7.28 10.05
C ILE A 330 -20.64 8.69 9.47
N LEU A 331 -20.07 8.82 8.27
CA LEU A 331 -19.83 10.10 7.61
C LEU A 331 -20.87 10.32 6.48
N PRO A 332 -21.63 11.43 6.48
CA PRO A 332 -22.82 11.56 5.63
C PRO A 332 -22.55 11.80 4.14
N ARG A 333 -21.33 12.21 3.77
CA ARG A 333 -20.99 12.67 2.41
C ARG A 333 -19.96 11.81 1.69
N VAL A 334 -19.21 10.99 2.42
CA VAL A 334 -18.20 10.12 1.81
C VAL A 334 -18.89 8.93 1.14
N HIS A 335 -18.20 8.23 0.25
CA HIS A 335 -18.83 7.12 -0.47
C HIS A 335 -18.99 5.90 0.43
N GLY A 336 -18.03 5.65 1.32
CA GLY A 336 -18.18 4.73 2.45
C GLY A 336 -17.32 5.16 3.62
N SER A 337 -17.72 4.77 4.84
CA SER A 337 -16.97 5.04 6.06
C SER A 337 -17.11 3.94 7.08
N ALA A 338 -16.11 3.83 7.94
CA ALA A 338 -16.16 2.99 9.13
C ALA A 338 -15.39 3.62 10.29
N LEU A 339 -15.89 3.42 11.51
CA LEU A 339 -15.14 3.61 12.74
C LEU A 339 -14.87 2.23 13.32
N PHE A 340 -13.60 1.84 13.32
CA PHE A 340 -13.17 0.60 13.94
C PHE A 340 -12.39 0.92 15.21
N THR A 341 -12.88 0.47 16.36
CA THR A 341 -12.20 0.61 17.65
C THR A 341 -11.90 -0.76 18.23
N ARG A 342 -10.67 -0.97 18.65
CA ARG A 342 -10.21 -2.16 19.39
C ARG A 342 -9.41 -1.73 20.61
N GLY A 343 -10.03 -1.82 21.79
CA GLY A 343 -9.52 -1.18 23.01
C GLY A 343 -9.30 0.32 22.79
N GLU A 344 -8.10 0.82 23.12
CA GLU A 344 -7.69 2.22 22.91
C GLU A 344 -6.96 2.42 21.56
N THR A 345 -7.33 1.66 20.54
CA THR A 345 -6.90 1.87 19.15
C THR A 345 -8.12 2.10 18.28
N GLN A 346 -8.23 3.28 17.68
CA GLN A 346 -9.38 3.68 16.88
C GLN A 346 -8.93 4.23 15.53
N ALA A 347 -9.52 3.71 14.46
CA ALA A 347 -9.31 4.18 13.10
C ALA A 347 -10.64 4.64 12.49
N LEU A 348 -10.70 5.92 12.10
CA LEU A 348 -11.74 6.44 11.23
C LEU A 348 -11.28 6.25 9.79
N VAL A 349 -11.98 5.43 9.04
CA VAL A 349 -11.61 5.09 7.66
C VAL A 349 -12.69 5.58 6.71
N ALA A 350 -12.29 6.28 5.65
CA ALA A 350 -13.17 6.77 4.60
C ALA A 350 -12.72 6.23 3.23
N THR A 351 -13.70 5.80 2.44
CA THR A 351 -13.51 5.35 1.06
C THR A 351 -14.11 6.38 0.10
N THR A 352 -13.34 6.71 -0.93
CA THR A 352 -13.73 7.56 -2.06
C THR A 352 -13.55 6.77 -3.36
N LEU A 353 -14.54 6.89 -4.23
CA LEU A 353 -14.59 6.26 -5.55
C LEU A 353 -14.42 7.36 -6.61
N GLY A 354 -13.50 7.14 -7.55
CA GLY A 354 -13.15 8.07 -8.62
C GLY A 354 -13.16 7.40 -9.99
N THR A 355 -12.76 8.18 -10.97
CA THR A 355 -12.64 7.79 -12.38
C THR A 355 -11.19 7.47 -12.75
N ALA A 356 -10.94 7.03 -13.98
CA ALA A 356 -9.57 6.79 -14.49
C ALA A 356 -8.64 8.02 -14.40
N ASP A 357 -9.19 9.23 -14.43
CA ASP A 357 -8.40 10.45 -14.27
C ASP A 357 -7.87 10.66 -12.84
N ASP A 358 -8.49 10.00 -11.86
CA ASP A 358 -8.09 10.05 -10.46
C ASP A 358 -7.00 9.01 -10.13
N GLU A 359 -6.62 8.17 -11.10
CA GLU A 359 -5.52 7.21 -10.94
C GLU A 359 -4.19 7.93 -10.68
N GLN A 360 -3.43 7.37 -9.75
CA GLN A 360 -2.10 7.89 -9.47
C GLN A 360 -1.12 7.36 -10.52
N ARG A 361 -0.51 8.28 -11.26
CA ARG A 361 0.60 7.95 -12.17
C ARG A 361 1.85 7.62 -11.35
N ILE A 362 2.42 6.45 -11.58
CA ILE A 362 3.64 5.99 -10.92
C ILE A 362 4.78 6.03 -11.94
N GLU A 363 5.86 6.72 -11.57
CA GLU A 363 7.09 6.75 -12.34
C GLU A 363 8.10 5.84 -11.66
N SER A 364 8.24 4.62 -12.19
CA SER A 364 9.20 3.62 -11.70
C SER A 364 10.34 3.41 -12.67
N ILE A 365 11.53 3.08 -12.13
CA ILE A 365 12.67 2.62 -12.91
C ILE A 365 12.53 1.15 -13.32
N GLU A 366 11.75 0.37 -12.57
CA GLU A 366 11.65 -1.08 -12.69
C GLU A 366 10.71 -1.52 -13.81
N SER A 367 9.80 -0.65 -14.25
CA SER A 367 8.95 -0.89 -15.44
C SER A 367 9.33 0.05 -16.58
N PRO A 368 9.45 -0.42 -17.83
CA PRO A 368 9.66 0.45 -18.99
C PRO A 368 8.45 1.35 -19.26
N VAL A 369 7.25 0.89 -18.89
CA VAL A 369 5.98 1.58 -19.12
C VAL A 369 5.58 2.35 -17.87
N GLN A 370 5.01 3.55 -18.07
CA GLN A 370 4.40 4.30 -16.97
C GLN A 370 3.22 3.49 -16.42
N SER A 371 3.26 3.15 -15.14
CA SER A 371 2.18 2.43 -14.49
C SER A 371 1.20 3.39 -13.83
N HIS A 372 -0.03 2.91 -13.67
CA HIS A 372 -1.13 3.63 -13.05
C HIS A 372 -1.62 2.82 -11.86
N LYS A 373 -1.86 3.51 -10.75
CA LYS A 373 -2.33 2.93 -9.51
C LYS A 373 -3.77 3.38 -9.26
N SER A 374 -4.70 2.45 -9.43
CA SER A 374 -6.14 2.68 -9.25
C SER A 374 -6.61 2.46 -7.81
N PHE A 375 -5.85 1.72 -7.00
CA PHE A 375 -6.12 1.58 -5.56
C PHE A 375 -5.05 2.29 -4.73
N MET A 376 -5.47 3.19 -3.86
CA MET A 376 -4.57 3.97 -3.00
C MET A 376 -5.03 3.89 -1.55
N LEU A 377 -4.12 3.57 -0.63
CA LEU A 377 -4.40 3.65 0.80
C LEU A 377 -3.45 4.65 1.47
N HIS A 378 -4.03 5.74 1.98
CA HIS A 378 -3.31 6.73 2.77
C HIS A 378 -3.59 6.55 4.25
N TYR A 379 -2.52 6.43 5.03
CA TYR A 379 -2.56 6.26 6.47
C TYR A 379 -2.00 7.51 7.14
N ASN A 380 -2.75 8.08 8.09
CA ASN A 380 -2.38 9.29 8.81
C ASN A 380 -2.37 9.03 10.32
N PHE A 381 -1.30 9.48 10.99
CA PHE A 381 -1.10 9.31 12.43
C PHE A 381 -0.93 10.67 13.12
N PRO A 382 -2.05 11.38 13.38
CA PRO A 382 -1.99 12.70 13.97
C PRO A 382 -1.50 12.64 15.44
N PRO A 383 -0.78 13.67 15.94
CA PRO A 383 -0.24 13.67 17.30
C PRO A 383 -1.27 13.49 18.43
N PHE A 384 -2.51 13.95 18.21
CA PHE A 384 -3.58 13.79 19.19
C PHE A 384 -3.95 12.32 19.43
N SER A 385 -3.67 11.41 18.49
CA SER A 385 -3.96 9.98 18.63
C SER A 385 -3.17 9.30 19.75
N THR A 386 -2.07 9.92 20.17
CA THR A 386 -1.25 9.51 21.32
C THR A 386 -1.27 10.55 22.44
N GLY A 387 -2.09 11.60 22.33
CA GLY A 387 -2.16 12.69 23.31
C GLY A 387 -0.93 13.60 23.34
N GLU A 388 -0.16 13.67 22.25
CA GLU A 388 1.07 14.45 22.18
C GLU A 388 0.91 15.74 21.37
N ALA A 389 1.68 16.78 21.70
CA ALA A 389 1.80 17.99 20.89
C ALA A 389 3.12 17.97 20.10
N LYS A 390 3.07 17.78 18.78
CA LYS A 390 4.24 17.74 17.88
C LYS A 390 3.96 18.50 16.57
N PRO A 391 4.98 19.15 15.95
CA PRO A 391 4.78 19.86 14.70
C PRO A 391 4.54 18.89 13.54
N ILE A 392 3.57 19.21 12.68
CA ILE A 392 3.27 18.44 11.46
C ILE A 392 4.26 18.85 10.36
N ARG A 393 5.10 17.91 9.92
CA ARG A 393 6.18 18.15 8.93
C ARG A 393 5.99 17.37 7.61
N GLY A 394 4.79 16.83 7.39
CA GLY A 394 4.45 15.92 6.29
C GLY A 394 4.39 14.46 6.74
N THR A 395 4.07 13.57 5.81
CA THR A 395 3.90 12.14 6.07
C THR A 395 5.24 11.49 6.42
N SER A 396 5.30 10.82 7.55
CA SER A 396 6.49 10.11 8.02
C SER A 396 6.69 8.78 7.28
N ARG A 397 7.92 8.24 7.32
CA ARG A 397 8.22 6.90 6.79
C ARG A 397 7.35 5.82 7.45
N ARG A 398 7.04 5.99 8.75
CA ARG A 398 6.20 5.04 9.49
C ARG A 398 4.79 5.01 8.94
N GLU A 399 4.20 6.18 8.68
CA GLU A 399 2.87 6.32 8.08
C GLU A 399 2.81 5.68 6.69
N ILE A 400 3.79 5.96 5.82
CA ILE A 400 3.85 5.37 4.47
C ILE A 400 3.88 3.84 4.54
N GLY A 401 4.78 3.26 5.34
CA GLY A 401 4.84 1.78 5.41
C GLY A 401 3.71 1.11 6.20
N HIS A 402 3.04 1.81 7.11
CA HIS A 402 1.77 1.30 7.67
C HIS A 402 0.65 1.33 6.63
N GLY A 403 0.59 2.39 5.82
CA GLY A 403 -0.31 2.49 4.67
C GLY A 403 -0.08 1.35 3.68
N ALA A 404 1.17 1.16 3.24
CA ALA A 404 1.54 0.09 2.32
C ALA A 404 1.22 -1.31 2.87
N LEU A 405 1.45 -1.55 4.17
CA LEU A 405 1.09 -2.82 4.82
C LEU A 405 -0.42 -3.10 4.72
N ALA A 406 -1.24 -2.09 5.01
CA ALA A 406 -2.69 -2.22 4.95
C ALA A 406 -3.22 -2.29 3.51
N GLU A 407 -2.60 -1.55 2.59
CA GLU A 407 -2.90 -1.58 1.17
C GLU A 407 -2.67 -2.98 0.61
N ARG A 408 -1.50 -3.56 0.90
CA ARG A 408 -1.13 -4.93 0.51
C ARG A 408 -2.11 -5.98 1.05
N ALA A 409 -2.70 -5.74 2.23
CA ALA A 409 -3.67 -6.65 2.83
C ALA A 409 -5.05 -6.62 2.14
N LEU A 410 -5.43 -5.49 1.55
CA LEU A 410 -6.76 -5.29 0.94
C LEU A 410 -6.75 -5.44 -0.57
N HIS A 411 -5.64 -5.10 -1.24
CA HIS A 411 -5.52 -5.15 -2.70
C HIS A 411 -5.89 -6.50 -3.32
N PRO A 412 -5.43 -7.67 -2.79
CA PRO A 412 -5.80 -8.99 -3.32
C PRO A 412 -7.30 -9.31 -3.32
N LEU A 413 -8.08 -8.56 -2.54
CA LEU A 413 -9.51 -8.79 -2.35
C LEU A 413 -10.37 -7.84 -3.18
N LEU A 414 -9.76 -6.90 -3.90
CA LEU A 414 -10.49 -5.98 -4.76
C LEU A 414 -11.02 -6.70 -6.00
N PRO A 415 -12.20 -6.29 -6.50
CA PRO A 415 -12.70 -6.76 -7.78
C PRO A 415 -11.78 -6.34 -8.94
N ALA A 416 -11.84 -7.06 -10.05
CA ALA A 416 -11.16 -6.65 -11.26
C ALA A 416 -11.72 -5.32 -11.79
N MET A 417 -10.88 -4.51 -12.43
CA MET A 417 -11.29 -3.22 -12.99
C MET A 417 -12.41 -3.35 -14.03
N ALA A 418 -12.51 -4.49 -14.72
CA ALA A 418 -13.60 -4.77 -15.66
C ALA A 418 -14.97 -4.91 -14.97
N ASP A 419 -14.99 -5.46 -13.75
CA ASP A 419 -16.21 -5.70 -12.97
C ASP A 419 -16.60 -4.48 -12.11
N PHE A 420 -15.59 -3.72 -11.67
CA PHE A 420 -15.78 -2.53 -10.86
C PHE A 420 -14.81 -1.42 -11.33
N PRO A 421 -15.20 -0.63 -12.36
CA PRO A 421 -14.30 0.28 -13.09
C PRO A 421 -14.04 1.60 -12.34
N TYR A 422 -13.67 1.50 -11.06
CA TYR A 422 -13.48 2.63 -10.17
C TYR A 422 -12.05 2.71 -9.66
N THR A 423 -11.52 3.93 -9.65
CA THR A 423 -10.37 4.26 -8.84
C THR A 423 -10.83 4.33 -7.37
N ILE A 424 -10.13 3.65 -6.48
CA ILE A 424 -10.49 3.55 -5.07
C ILE A 424 -9.41 4.22 -4.23
N ARG A 425 -9.81 5.19 -3.41
CA ARG A 425 -8.95 5.80 -2.40
C ARG A 425 -9.50 5.53 -1.01
N ILE A 426 -8.67 4.93 -0.16
CA ILE A 426 -8.91 4.81 1.27
C ILE A 426 -8.04 5.84 2.00
N VAL A 427 -8.64 6.52 2.98
CA VAL A 427 -7.90 7.32 3.96
C VAL A 427 -8.24 6.81 5.34
N SER A 428 -7.21 6.43 6.11
CA SER A 428 -7.34 6.01 7.50
C SER A 428 -6.74 7.08 8.41
N GLU A 429 -7.61 7.73 9.17
CA GLU A 429 -7.25 8.68 10.22
C GLU A 429 -7.23 7.96 11.56
N ILE A 430 -6.06 7.86 12.18
CA ILE A 430 -5.95 7.24 13.50
C ILE A 430 -6.41 8.24 14.57
N MET A 431 -7.48 7.89 15.27
CA MET A 431 -8.09 8.73 16.30
C MET A 431 -7.53 8.43 17.69
N GLU A 432 -7.21 7.17 17.94
CA GLU A 432 -6.57 6.70 19.17
C GLU A 432 -5.56 5.60 18.82
N SER A 433 -4.43 5.54 19.54
CA SER A 433 -3.45 4.48 19.35
C SER A 433 -2.86 3.97 20.65
N ASN A 434 -3.15 2.71 20.96
CA ASN A 434 -2.48 1.95 22.01
C ASN A 434 -2.14 0.51 21.60
N GLY A 435 -2.08 0.22 20.30
CA GLY A 435 -1.68 -1.09 19.79
C GLY A 435 -2.11 -1.30 18.35
N SER A 436 -1.13 -1.48 17.46
CA SER A 436 -1.29 -1.74 16.02
C SER A 436 -2.48 -1.05 15.32
N SER A 437 -2.37 0.26 15.19
CA SER A 437 -3.28 1.06 14.37
C SER A 437 -3.26 0.66 12.88
N SER A 438 -2.16 0.07 12.37
CA SER A 438 -2.13 -0.45 10.99
C SER A 438 -3.10 -1.61 10.76
N MET A 439 -3.27 -2.49 11.75
CA MET A 439 -4.26 -3.57 11.66
C MET A 439 -5.70 -3.05 11.86
N ALA A 440 -5.89 -2.02 12.68
CA ALA A 440 -7.17 -1.31 12.76
C ALA A 440 -7.54 -0.67 11.41
N THR A 441 -6.55 -0.13 10.68
CA THR A 441 -6.73 0.38 9.31
C THR A 441 -7.17 -0.70 8.33
N VAL A 442 -6.62 -1.93 8.40
CA VAL A 442 -7.10 -3.04 7.56
C VAL A 442 -8.56 -3.34 7.84
N CYS A 443 -8.93 -3.52 9.11
CA CYS A 443 -10.31 -3.82 9.50
C CYS A 443 -11.28 -2.70 9.08
N GLY A 444 -10.94 -1.44 9.40
CA GLY A 444 -11.74 -0.28 9.02
C GLY A 444 -11.80 -0.06 7.50
N GLY A 445 -10.72 -0.34 6.79
CA GLY A 445 -10.65 -0.29 5.32
C GLY A 445 -11.56 -1.32 4.67
N SER A 446 -11.54 -2.57 5.15
CA SER A 446 -12.47 -3.60 4.69
C SER A 446 -13.93 -3.18 4.88
N LEU A 447 -14.29 -2.67 6.05
CA LEU A 447 -15.63 -2.17 6.35
C LEU A 447 -16.02 -0.96 5.49
N ALA A 448 -15.12 0.00 5.33
CA ALA A 448 -15.39 1.21 4.54
C ALA A 448 -15.54 0.91 3.04
N LEU A 449 -14.81 -0.08 2.51
CA LEU A 449 -14.99 -0.58 1.14
C LEU A 449 -16.38 -1.21 0.96
N MET A 450 -16.76 -2.10 1.89
CA MET A 450 -18.08 -2.73 1.87
C MET A 450 -19.21 -1.71 2.03
N ASP A 451 -19.04 -0.73 2.92
CA ASP A 451 -19.99 0.36 3.13
C ASP A 451 -20.13 1.24 1.87
N ALA A 452 -19.04 1.42 1.11
CA ALA A 452 -19.05 2.10 -0.18
C ALA A 452 -19.70 1.30 -1.32
N GLY A 453 -20.10 0.04 -1.07
CA GLY A 453 -20.65 -0.84 -2.10
C GLY A 453 -19.60 -1.45 -3.03
N VAL A 454 -18.32 -1.45 -2.64
CA VAL A 454 -17.26 -2.13 -3.40
C VAL A 454 -17.41 -3.64 -3.20
N PRO A 455 -17.55 -4.44 -4.28
CA PRO A 455 -17.72 -5.88 -4.19
C PRO A 455 -16.39 -6.60 -3.94
N ILE A 456 -15.83 -6.40 -2.74
CA ILE A 456 -14.62 -7.11 -2.32
C ILE A 456 -14.91 -8.61 -2.19
N LYS A 457 -13.90 -9.45 -2.50
CA LYS A 457 -14.01 -10.92 -2.49
C LYS A 457 -14.48 -11.46 -1.13
N ALA A 458 -13.92 -10.93 -0.04
CA ALA A 458 -14.30 -11.28 1.33
C ALA A 458 -13.87 -10.18 2.33
N PRO A 459 -14.50 -10.09 3.52
CA PRO A 459 -14.02 -9.23 4.60
C PRO A 459 -12.60 -9.60 5.06
N CYS A 460 -11.79 -8.60 5.38
CA CYS A 460 -10.39 -8.75 5.78
C CYS A 460 -10.14 -8.12 7.14
N ALA A 461 -9.51 -8.87 8.05
CA ALA A 461 -9.12 -8.35 9.36
C ALA A 461 -7.62 -8.52 9.58
N GLY A 462 -7.09 -7.66 10.44
CA GLY A 462 -5.71 -7.70 10.90
C GLY A 462 -5.61 -7.92 12.41
N VAL A 463 -4.64 -8.72 12.83
CA VAL A 463 -4.25 -8.89 14.23
C VAL A 463 -2.76 -8.58 14.39
N ALA A 464 -2.42 -7.97 15.53
CA ALA A 464 -1.04 -7.77 15.92
C ALA A 464 -0.70 -8.69 17.08
N MET A 465 0.47 -9.27 17.00
CA MET A 465 0.92 -10.33 17.86
C MET A 465 2.31 -9.97 18.37
N GLY A 466 2.64 -10.43 19.56
CA GLY A 466 3.96 -10.23 20.12
C GLY A 466 4.49 -11.48 20.78
N LEU A 467 5.77 -11.45 21.11
CA LEU A 467 6.42 -12.54 21.81
C LEU A 467 7.41 -12.01 22.83
N ILE A 468 7.42 -12.67 23.98
CA ILE A 468 8.38 -12.45 25.05
C ILE A 468 9.07 -13.79 25.31
N LYS A 469 10.40 -13.79 25.32
CA LYS A 469 11.24 -14.95 25.55
C LYS A 469 12.33 -14.63 26.57
N GLU A 470 12.45 -15.49 27.59
CA GLU A 470 13.53 -15.41 28.56
C GLU A 470 14.08 -16.81 28.84
N GLY A 471 15.31 -17.06 28.41
CA GLY A 471 15.89 -18.40 28.38
C GLY A 471 15.01 -19.38 27.58
N LYS A 472 14.35 -20.31 28.29
CA LYS A 472 13.45 -21.31 27.71
C LYS A 472 11.96 -20.94 27.80
N LYS A 473 11.60 -19.93 28.60
CA LYS A 473 10.20 -19.49 28.75
C LYS A 473 9.83 -18.64 27.55
N VAL A 474 8.66 -18.90 26.97
CA VAL A 474 8.11 -18.18 25.82
C VAL A 474 6.65 -17.88 26.08
N ALA A 475 6.23 -16.64 25.87
CA ALA A 475 4.84 -16.22 25.87
C ALA A 475 4.52 -15.54 24.52
N ILE A 476 3.49 -16.02 23.85
CA ILE A 476 2.96 -15.42 22.61
C ILE A 476 1.71 -14.63 22.98
N LEU A 477 1.67 -13.36 22.61
CA LEU A 477 0.63 -12.40 22.97
C LEU A 477 -0.24 -12.09 21.75
N THR A 478 -1.55 -12.16 21.93
CA THR A 478 -2.56 -11.81 20.92
C THR A 478 -3.08 -10.38 21.16
N ASP A 479 -3.16 -9.59 20.10
CA ASP A 479 -3.58 -8.18 20.13
C ASP A 479 -2.77 -7.34 21.13
N ILE A 480 -1.49 -7.17 20.81
CA ILE A 480 -0.52 -6.46 21.67
C ILE A 480 -0.81 -4.97 21.83
N LEU A 481 -0.49 -4.48 23.03
CA LEU A 481 -0.47 -3.07 23.38
C LEU A 481 0.84 -2.40 22.91
N GLY A 482 0.85 -1.07 22.81
CA GLY A 482 2.06 -0.32 22.46
C GLY A 482 3.23 -0.55 23.43
N THR A 483 2.93 -0.73 24.73
CA THR A 483 3.93 -1.07 25.75
C THR A 483 4.50 -2.48 25.56
N GLU A 484 3.65 -3.45 25.19
CA GLU A 484 4.06 -4.84 24.97
C GLU A 484 4.87 -4.99 23.68
N ASP A 485 4.58 -4.19 22.65
CA ASP A 485 5.39 -4.06 21.43
C ASP A 485 6.78 -3.50 21.76
N HIS A 486 6.84 -2.39 22.50
CA HIS A 486 8.09 -1.72 22.84
C HIS A 486 9.06 -2.64 23.60
N LEU A 487 8.53 -3.39 24.57
CA LEU A 487 9.31 -4.23 25.50
C LEU A 487 9.34 -5.72 25.08
N GLY A 488 8.64 -6.08 24.00
CA GLY A 488 8.62 -7.44 23.43
C GLY A 488 9.79 -7.72 22.50
N ASP A 489 10.08 -9.00 22.30
CA ASP A 489 11.22 -9.50 21.53
C ASP A 489 10.90 -9.75 20.06
N MET A 490 9.62 -9.88 19.73
CA MET A 490 9.11 -9.93 18.37
C MET A 490 7.77 -9.24 18.33
N ASP A 491 7.53 -8.48 17.27
CA ASP A 491 6.21 -8.02 16.87
C ASP A 491 5.90 -8.53 15.46
N PHE A 492 4.73 -9.14 15.29
CA PHE A 492 4.28 -9.54 13.95
C PHE A 492 2.81 -9.26 13.75
N LYS A 493 2.46 -8.95 12.52
CA LYS A 493 1.16 -8.46 12.09
C LYS A 493 0.71 -9.38 10.97
N VAL A 494 -0.50 -9.91 11.10
CA VAL A 494 -1.08 -10.81 10.11
C VAL A 494 -2.44 -10.27 9.75
N ALA A 495 -2.68 -10.09 8.46
CA ALA A 495 -3.95 -9.72 7.90
C ALA A 495 -4.41 -10.76 6.88
N GLY A 496 -5.72 -10.90 6.75
CA GLY A 496 -6.31 -11.89 5.85
C GLY A 496 -7.81 -12.06 6.07
N THR A 497 -8.35 -13.01 5.32
CA THR A 497 -9.75 -13.42 5.36
C THR A 497 -9.89 -14.64 6.26
N ALA A 498 -11.07 -15.28 6.20
CA ALA A 498 -11.28 -16.58 6.81
C ALA A 498 -10.51 -17.71 6.10
N GLU A 499 -10.27 -17.56 4.79
CA GLU A 499 -9.63 -18.59 3.96
C GLU A 499 -8.10 -18.56 4.05
N GLY A 500 -7.50 -17.39 4.24
CA GLY A 500 -6.05 -17.28 4.33
C GLY A 500 -5.52 -15.89 4.60
N ILE A 501 -4.19 -15.81 4.61
CA ILE A 501 -3.39 -14.60 4.82
C ILE A 501 -3.32 -13.82 3.51
N THR A 502 -3.51 -12.50 3.59
CA THR A 502 -3.28 -11.57 2.48
C THR A 502 -2.05 -10.69 2.69
N SER A 503 -1.61 -10.51 3.94
CA SER A 503 -0.43 -9.70 4.26
C SER A 503 0.18 -10.11 5.58
N ILE A 504 1.50 -10.12 5.63
CA ILE A 504 2.28 -10.45 6.82
C ILE A 504 3.45 -9.48 6.98
N GLN A 505 3.71 -9.08 8.21
CA GLN A 505 4.89 -8.32 8.58
C GLN A 505 5.41 -8.81 9.92
N MET A 506 6.70 -9.03 10.05
CA MET A 506 7.34 -9.50 11.29
C MET A 506 8.66 -8.77 11.51
N ASP A 507 8.90 -8.38 12.74
CA ASP A 507 10.16 -7.81 13.22
C ASP A 507 10.59 -8.59 14.46
N ILE A 508 11.77 -9.20 14.40
CA ILE A 508 12.37 -9.99 15.48
C ILE A 508 13.60 -9.24 15.98
N LYS A 509 13.60 -8.91 17.27
CA LYS A 509 14.66 -8.14 17.93
C LYS A 509 15.72 -9.01 18.61
N ILE A 510 15.49 -10.32 18.71
CA ILE A 510 16.38 -11.27 19.37
C ILE A 510 16.85 -12.38 18.43
N ASP A 511 18.01 -12.96 18.74
CA ASP A 511 18.47 -14.15 18.02
C ASP A 511 17.68 -15.42 18.43
N GLY A 512 17.51 -16.32 17.46
CA GLY A 512 17.11 -17.70 17.73
C GLY A 512 15.63 -17.93 18.06
N LEU A 513 14.73 -17.40 17.22
CA LEU A 513 13.34 -17.85 17.18
C LEU A 513 13.23 -19.12 16.33
N SER A 514 12.74 -20.23 16.90
CA SER A 514 12.55 -21.48 16.15
C SER A 514 11.32 -21.42 15.24
N LEU A 515 11.34 -22.23 14.18
CA LEU A 515 10.19 -22.38 13.27
C LEU A 515 8.93 -22.87 14.01
N ASP A 516 9.08 -23.73 15.01
CA ASP A 516 7.96 -24.27 15.80
C ASP A 516 7.25 -23.17 16.62
N ILE A 517 8.00 -22.18 17.11
CA ILE A 517 7.43 -21.01 17.80
C ILE A 517 6.65 -20.16 16.79
N MET A 518 7.17 -19.98 15.58
CA MET A 518 6.47 -19.23 14.53
C MET A 518 5.19 -19.93 14.09
N GLU A 519 5.19 -21.26 13.98
CA GLU A 519 3.98 -22.05 13.67
C GLU A 519 2.89 -21.82 14.73
N THR A 520 3.24 -21.93 16.01
CA THR A 520 2.33 -21.66 17.12
C THR A 520 1.81 -20.23 17.10
N ALA A 521 2.68 -19.27 16.77
CA ALA A 521 2.34 -17.86 16.70
C ALA A 521 1.35 -17.58 15.56
N LEU A 522 1.57 -18.15 14.38
CA LEU A 522 0.67 -18.03 13.23
C LEU A 522 -0.71 -18.61 13.52
N GLU A 523 -0.79 -19.77 14.18
CA GLU A 523 -2.08 -20.36 14.55
C GLU A 523 -2.85 -19.50 15.58
N LYS A 524 -2.16 -18.94 16.59
CA LYS A 524 -2.77 -17.97 17.51
C LYS A 524 -3.23 -16.71 16.77
N ALA A 525 -2.44 -16.22 15.82
CA ALA A 525 -2.80 -15.09 14.98
C ALA A 525 -4.05 -15.38 14.14
N ARG A 526 -4.17 -16.58 13.56
CA ARG A 526 -5.37 -17.01 12.84
C ARG A 526 -6.60 -16.95 13.73
N ASN A 527 -6.52 -17.49 14.95
CA ASN A 527 -7.64 -17.46 15.89
C ASN A 527 -8.03 -16.02 16.28
N GLY A 528 -7.06 -15.15 16.56
CA GLY A 528 -7.30 -13.73 16.81
C GLY A 528 -7.95 -13.01 15.62
N ARG A 529 -7.44 -13.26 14.41
CA ARG A 529 -7.98 -12.72 13.14
C ARG A 529 -9.43 -13.13 12.91
N LEU A 530 -9.75 -14.42 13.07
CA LEU A 530 -11.10 -14.95 12.91
C LEU A 530 -12.07 -14.37 13.94
N HIS A 531 -11.63 -14.18 15.18
CA HIS A 531 -12.43 -13.51 16.21
C HIS A 531 -12.78 -12.06 15.80
N ILE A 532 -11.79 -11.29 15.34
CA ILE A 532 -11.99 -9.90 14.87
C ILE A 532 -12.94 -9.85 13.67
N LEU A 533 -12.77 -10.75 12.69
CA LEU A 533 -13.69 -10.90 11.56
C LEU A 533 -15.12 -11.17 12.05
N GLY A 534 -15.27 -12.03 13.05
CA GLY A 534 -16.56 -12.32 13.69
C GLY A 534 -17.23 -11.06 14.25
N GLU A 535 -16.50 -10.20 14.94
CA GLU A 535 -17.03 -8.93 15.46
C GLU A 535 -17.41 -7.95 14.34
N MET A 536 -16.59 -7.84 13.28
CA MET A 536 -16.89 -7.02 12.11
C MET A 536 -18.17 -7.47 11.40
N ASN A 537 -18.32 -8.79 11.22
CA ASN A 537 -19.46 -9.42 10.57
C ASN A 537 -20.77 -9.29 11.35
N LYS A 538 -20.76 -8.86 12.62
CA LYS A 538 -21.99 -8.51 13.33
C LYS A 538 -22.61 -7.20 12.81
N VAL A 539 -21.80 -6.33 12.21
CA VAL A 539 -22.23 -5.02 11.71
C VAL A 539 -22.39 -5.04 10.20
N LEU A 540 -21.40 -5.54 9.46
CA LEU A 540 -21.44 -5.58 7.99
C LEU A 540 -20.71 -6.84 7.49
N GLN A 541 -21.48 -7.80 6.99
CA GLN A 541 -20.98 -9.10 6.51
C GLN A 541 -20.51 -9.09 5.06
N THR A 542 -21.12 -8.23 4.25
CA THR A 542 -20.86 -8.09 2.83
C THR A 542 -21.06 -6.64 2.41
N HIS A 543 -20.63 -6.31 1.21
CA HIS A 543 -20.79 -4.99 0.65
C HIS A 543 -22.27 -4.58 0.53
N ARG A 544 -22.54 -3.28 0.60
CA ARG A 544 -23.88 -2.76 0.32
C ARG A 544 -24.28 -3.09 -1.12
N PRO A 545 -25.56 -3.41 -1.38
CA PRO A 545 -26.04 -3.72 -2.73
C PRO A 545 -26.00 -2.51 -3.66
N GLU A 546 -26.15 -1.31 -3.10
CA GLU A 546 -26.10 -0.05 -3.83
C GLU A 546 -24.93 0.79 -3.31
N MET A 547 -24.13 1.37 -4.21
CA MET A 547 -23.11 2.34 -3.79
C MET A 547 -23.76 3.67 -3.41
N SER A 548 -23.03 4.49 -2.66
CA SER A 548 -23.47 5.82 -2.24
C SER A 548 -24.05 6.67 -3.39
N PRO A 549 -25.12 7.44 -3.15
CA PRO A 549 -25.69 8.36 -4.15
C PRO A 549 -24.73 9.50 -4.52
N TRP A 550 -23.71 9.75 -3.69
CA TRP A 550 -22.67 10.74 -3.96
C TRP A 550 -21.53 10.18 -4.82
N ALA A 551 -21.43 8.85 -4.94
CA ALA A 551 -20.43 8.23 -5.78
C ALA A 551 -20.76 8.44 -7.25
N PRO A 552 -19.74 8.65 -8.12
CA PRO A 552 -19.98 8.71 -9.55
C PRO A 552 -20.56 7.36 -10.02
N ARG A 553 -21.62 7.39 -10.82
CA ARG A 553 -22.09 6.23 -11.57
C ARG A 553 -21.34 6.16 -12.87
N ILE A 554 -20.72 5.01 -13.15
CA ILE A 554 -20.01 4.75 -14.39
C ILE A 554 -20.89 3.89 -15.28
N ILE A 555 -21.19 4.40 -16.47
CA ILE A 555 -21.92 3.69 -17.51
C ILE A 555 -20.94 3.39 -18.64
N THR A 556 -20.76 2.12 -18.96
CA THR A 556 -19.93 1.67 -20.08
C THR A 556 -20.80 1.38 -21.30
N ILE A 557 -20.34 1.83 -22.47
CA ILE A 557 -21.00 1.59 -23.76
C ILE A 557 -19.95 1.16 -24.76
N GLN A 558 -20.12 0.00 -25.37
CA GLN A 558 -19.29 -0.43 -26.48
C GLN A 558 -19.83 0.14 -27.79
N ILE A 559 -19.00 0.87 -28.53
CA ILE A 559 -19.29 1.34 -29.89
C ILE A 559 -18.33 0.68 -30.88
N LYS A 560 -18.64 0.77 -32.17
CA LYS A 560 -17.73 0.31 -33.23
C LYS A 560 -16.54 1.29 -33.35
N PRO A 561 -15.29 0.81 -33.55
CA PRO A 561 -14.12 1.68 -33.59
C PRO A 561 -14.15 2.78 -34.66
N ASP A 562 -14.83 2.56 -35.78
CA ASP A 562 -15.03 3.54 -36.85
C ASP A 562 -15.89 4.75 -36.42
N LYS A 563 -16.70 4.59 -35.35
CA LYS A 563 -17.55 5.64 -34.79
C LYS A 563 -16.90 6.50 -33.71
N ILE A 564 -15.67 6.17 -33.29
CA ILE A 564 -14.93 6.95 -32.30
C ILE A 564 -14.76 8.41 -32.76
N GLY A 565 -14.43 8.61 -34.04
CA GLY A 565 -14.24 9.94 -34.63
C GLY A 565 -15.49 10.82 -34.57
N ASP A 566 -16.67 10.22 -34.74
CA ASP A 566 -17.96 10.92 -34.71
C ASP A 566 -18.28 11.45 -33.30
N VAL A 567 -18.02 10.63 -32.27
CA VAL A 567 -18.29 10.99 -30.87
C VAL A 567 -17.28 12.01 -30.33
N ILE A 568 -16.00 11.89 -30.67
CA ILE A 568 -14.98 12.89 -30.30
C ILE A 568 -15.25 14.21 -31.04
N GLY A 569 -15.50 14.11 -32.35
CA GLY A 569 -15.67 15.24 -33.25
C GLY A 569 -14.40 16.07 -33.47
N PRO A 570 -14.42 17.06 -34.39
CA PRO A 570 -13.25 17.87 -34.71
C PRO A 570 -12.68 18.58 -33.48
N LYS A 571 -11.40 18.33 -33.16
CA LYS A 571 -10.69 18.87 -31.98
C LYS A 571 -11.38 18.56 -30.63
N GLY A 572 -12.17 17.50 -30.54
CA GLY A 572 -12.90 17.14 -29.31
C GLY A 572 -14.12 18.01 -29.03
N LYS A 573 -14.65 18.73 -30.03
CA LYS A 573 -15.79 19.64 -29.84
C LYS A 573 -17.07 18.90 -29.44
N THR A 574 -17.35 17.74 -30.05
CA THR A 574 -18.57 16.98 -29.81
C THR A 574 -18.57 16.39 -28.41
N ILE A 575 -17.48 15.71 -28.02
CA ILE A 575 -17.35 15.12 -26.68
C ILE A 575 -17.38 16.19 -25.57
N ARG A 576 -16.81 17.38 -25.78
CA ARG A 576 -16.96 18.50 -24.84
C ARG A 576 -18.40 19.00 -24.77
N GLY A 577 -19.08 19.12 -25.91
CA GLY A 577 -20.49 19.51 -25.95
C GLY A 577 -21.41 18.54 -25.19
N ILE A 578 -21.14 17.23 -25.27
CA ILE A 578 -21.85 16.22 -24.47
C ILE A 578 -21.59 16.43 -22.98
N GLN A 579 -20.33 16.61 -22.58
CA GLN A 579 -19.95 16.83 -21.18
C GLN A 579 -20.56 18.12 -20.62
N ASP A 580 -20.50 19.23 -21.36
CA ASP A 580 -21.07 20.52 -20.96
C ASP A 580 -22.60 20.46 -20.82
N ALA A 581 -23.29 19.74 -21.72
CA ALA A 581 -24.75 19.66 -21.71
C ALA A 581 -25.30 18.67 -20.67
N SER A 582 -24.57 17.58 -20.40
CA SER A 582 -24.98 16.54 -19.46
C SER A 582 -24.47 16.74 -18.04
N GLY A 583 -23.35 17.45 -17.87
CA GLY A 583 -22.59 17.50 -16.62
C GLY A 583 -21.85 16.19 -16.31
N ALA A 584 -21.92 15.19 -17.18
CA ALA A 584 -21.17 13.94 -17.05
C ALA A 584 -19.77 14.09 -17.65
N LYS A 585 -18.84 13.25 -17.21
CA LYS A 585 -17.52 13.10 -17.79
C LYS A 585 -17.53 11.92 -18.75
N VAL A 586 -17.05 12.12 -19.97
CA VAL A 586 -17.06 11.10 -21.02
C VAL A 586 -15.64 10.82 -21.46
N ASN A 587 -15.22 9.57 -21.33
CA ASN A 587 -13.93 9.08 -21.82
C ASN A 587 -14.15 7.99 -22.87
N ILE A 588 -13.27 7.90 -23.86
CA ILE A 588 -13.36 6.95 -24.97
C ILE A 588 -11.96 6.36 -25.18
N ASP A 589 -11.86 5.04 -25.16
CA ASP A 589 -10.61 4.35 -25.47
C ASP A 589 -10.49 3.99 -26.96
N ASP A 590 -9.31 3.51 -27.37
CA ASP A 590 -9.03 3.13 -28.76
C ASP A 590 -9.78 1.85 -29.19
N SER A 591 -10.39 1.11 -28.25
CA SER A 591 -11.20 -0.08 -28.53
C SER A 591 -12.66 0.27 -28.86
N GLY A 592 -13.07 1.52 -28.64
CA GLY A 592 -14.45 1.97 -28.78
C GLY A 592 -15.28 1.78 -27.51
N LEU A 593 -14.66 1.53 -26.36
CA LEU A 593 -15.33 1.54 -25.06
C LEU A 593 -15.48 2.98 -24.58
N ILE A 594 -16.72 3.44 -24.45
CA ILE A 594 -17.08 4.75 -23.90
C ILE A 594 -17.43 4.57 -22.43
N THR A 595 -16.75 5.34 -21.57
CA THR A 595 -16.99 5.39 -20.13
C THR A 595 -17.61 6.74 -19.77
N ILE A 596 -18.84 6.73 -19.29
CA ILE A 596 -19.59 7.92 -18.87
C ILE A 596 -19.69 7.92 -17.34
N ALA A 597 -19.04 8.87 -16.69
CA ALA A 597 -19.07 9.03 -15.24
C ALA A 597 -19.88 10.27 -14.83
N ALA A 598 -20.89 10.12 -13.97
CA ALA A 598 -21.70 11.22 -13.50
C ALA A 598 -22.13 11.06 -12.04
N VAL A 599 -22.23 12.16 -11.29
CA VAL A 599 -22.88 12.16 -9.97
C VAL A 599 -24.38 12.36 -10.17
N GLY A 600 -25.17 11.34 -9.86
CA GLY A 600 -26.60 11.29 -10.14
C GLY A 600 -26.96 10.61 -11.47
N GLU A 601 -28.08 9.88 -11.47
CA GLU A 601 -28.51 9.03 -12.58
C GLU A 601 -28.94 9.81 -13.83
N GLU A 602 -29.49 11.01 -13.64
CA GLU A 602 -30.01 11.86 -14.73
C GLU A 602 -28.90 12.33 -15.67
N ALA A 603 -27.78 12.80 -15.11
CA ALA A 603 -26.64 13.29 -15.89
C ALA A 603 -26.00 12.17 -16.72
N GLY A 604 -25.82 10.99 -16.13
CA GLY A 604 -25.28 9.81 -16.82
C GLY A 604 -26.18 9.33 -17.95
N SER A 605 -27.50 9.26 -17.69
CA SER A 605 -28.50 8.84 -18.68
C SER A 605 -28.56 9.80 -19.86
N LYS A 606 -28.56 11.12 -19.60
CA LYS A 606 -28.54 12.15 -20.63
C LYS A 606 -27.30 12.05 -21.52
N ALA A 607 -26.12 11.86 -20.93
CA ALA A 607 -24.89 11.67 -21.70
C ALA A 607 -24.94 10.39 -22.56
N ARG A 608 -25.45 9.29 -22.00
CA ARG A 608 -25.65 8.03 -22.72
C ARG A 608 -26.57 8.21 -23.93
N GLU A 609 -27.70 8.89 -23.77
CA GLU A 609 -28.64 9.15 -24.86
C GLU A 609 -28.00 9.99 -25.97
N MET A 610 -27.23 11.03 -25.61
CA MET A 610 -26.51 11.86 -26.58
C MET A 610 -25.46 11.06 -27.35
N VAL A 611 -24.69 10.20 -26.67
CA VAL A 611 -23.71 9.31 -27.31
C VAL A 611 -24.41 8.32 -28.24
N MET A 612 -25.46 7.65 -27.76
CA MET A 612 -26.24 6.69 -28.55
C MET A 612 -26.89 7.32 -29.78
N ALA A 613 -27.35 8.58 -29.68
CA ALA A 613 -27.90 9.31 -30.82
C ALA A 613 -26.86 9.56 -31.92
N ILE A 614 -25.59 9.77 -31.56
CA ILE A 614 -24.49 10.00 -32.52
C ILE A 614 -24.09 8.68 -33.20
N VAL A 615 -24.02 7.59 -32.43
CA VAL A 615 -23.61 6.28 -32.97
C VAL A 615 -24.77 5.47 -33.56
N ALA A 616 -26.00 5.97 -33.43
CA ALA A 616 -27.17 5.34 -34.02
C ALA A 616 -26.99 5.18 -35.53
N GLU A 617 -27.27 3.99 -36.03
CA GLU A 617 -27.29 3.74 -37.46
C GLU A 617 -28.71 3.97 -38.01
N PRO A 618 -28.82 4.56 -39.21
CA PRO A 618 -30.10 4.73 -39.87
C PRO A 618 -30.66 3.37 -40.34
N GLU A 619 -31.82 3.00 -39.80
CA GLU A 619 -32.52 1.74 -40.07
C GLU A 619 -33.56 1.93 -41.17
N VAL A 620 -33.45 1.15 -42.25
CA VAL A 620 -34.42 1.18 -43.35
C VAL A 620 -35.80 0.78 -42.83
N GLY A 621 -36.80 1.60 -43.10
CA GLY A 621 -38.18 1.42 -42.66
C GLY A 621 -38.53 2.15 -41.36
N LYS A 622 -37.56 2.73 -40.64
CA LYS A 622 -37.83 3.53 -39.44
C LYS A 622 -38.27 4.95 -39.81
N VAL A 623 -39.10 5.52 -38.94
CA VAL A 623 -39.57 6.91 -39.05
C VAL A 623 -38.67 7.78 -38.20
N TYR A 624 -38.15 8.86 -38.80
CA TYR A 624 -37.29 9.85 -38.19
C TYR A 624 -37.97 11.21 -38.21
N GLU A 625 -37.69 12.03 -37.21
CA GLU A 625 -38.17 13.41 -37.12
C GLU A 625 -36.96 14.33 -37.04
N GLY A 626 -36.86 15.29 -37.96
CA GLY A 626 -35.65 16.08 -38.07
C GLY A 626 -35.82 17.38 -38.86
N PRO A 627 -34.93 18.36 -38.63
CA PRO A 627 -35.00 19.66 -39.29
C PRO A 627 -34.53 19.61 -40.75
N VAL A 628 -35.18 20.39 -41.61
CA VAL A 628 -34.75 20.63 -42.98
C VAL A 628 -33.47 21.49 -42.97
N LYS A 629 -32.33 20.92 -43.36
CA LYS A 629 -31.04 21.64 -43.42
C LYS A 629 -30.91 22.49 -44.67
N SER A 630 -31.27 21.94 -45.81
CA SER A 630 -31.21 22.64 -47.09
C SER A 630 -32.34 22.20 -48.02
N ILE A 631 -32.74 23.11 -48.91
CA ILE A 631 -33.77 22.87 -49.92
C ILE A 631 -33.12 23.06 -51.29
N THR A 632 -33.46 22.17 -52.21
CA THR A 632 -33.04 22.21 -53.61
C THR A 632 -34.25 22.03 -54.52
N ALA A 633 -34.09 22.30 -55.81
CA ALA A 633 -35.16 22.19 -56.80
C ALA A 633 -35.72 20.76 -56.93
N PHE A 634 -34.95 19.73 -56.55
CA PHE A 634 -35.35 18.31 -56.66
C PHE A 634 -35.69 17.66 -55.32
N GLY A 635 -35.58 18.36 -54.20
CA GLY A 635 -35.90 17.82 -52.87
C GLY A 635 -35.31 18.61 -51.71
N ALA A 636 -35.49 18.10 -50.50
CA ALA A 636 -34.99 18.69 -49.26
C ALA A 636 -34.06 17.71 -48.54
N PHE A 637 -32.98 18.22 -47.95
CA PHE A 637 -32.10 17.44 -47.08
C PHE A 637 -32.55 17.57 -45.64
N ILE A 638 -32.91 16.44 -45.05
CA ILE A 638 -33.40 16.34 -43.68
C ILE A 638 -32.33 15.66 -42.83
N GLU A 639 -31.96 16.28 -41.71
CA GLU A 639 -31.07 15.65 -40.73
C GLU A 639 -31.88 14.63 -39.93
N ILE A 640 -31.67 13.33 -40.17
CA ILE A 640 -32.42 12.24 -39.51
C ILE A 640 -31.74 11.75 -38.22
N LEU A 641 -30.42 11.92 -38.15
CA LEU A 641 -29.58 11.68 -36.98
C LEU A 641 -28.50 12.79 -36.94
N PRO A 642 -27.89 13.11 -35.79
CA PRO A 642 -26.87 14.16 -35.70
C PRO A 642 -25.77 14.01 -36.76
N GLY A 643 -25.66 14.95 -37.70
CA GLY A 643 -24.68 14.92 -38.79
C GLY A 643 -24.99 13.97 -39.95
N VAL A 644 -26.12 13.27 -39.94
CA VAL A 644 -26.56 12.36 -41.01
C VAL A 644 -27.76 12.95 -41.74
N GLU A 645 -27.55 13.30 -43.01
CA GLU A 645 -28.58 13.88 -43.88
C GLU A 645 -29.11 12.84 -44.88
N GLY A 646 -30.44 12.77 -45.00
CA GLY A 646 -31.11 12.02 -46.06
C GLY A 646 -31.84 12.94 -47.03
N LEU A 647 -31.95 12.50 -48.28
CA LEU A 647 -32.66 13.25 -49.32
C LEU A 647 -34.14 12.86 -49.35
N LEU A 648 -35.00 13.82 -49.06
CA LEU A 648 -36.42 13.76 -49.33
C LEU A 648 -36.68 14.31 -50.74
N HIS A 649 -36.80 13.42 -51.72
CA HIS A 649 -37.04 13.79 -53.12
C HIS A 649 -38.42 14.43 -53.30
N ILE A 650 -38.56 15.36 -54.25
CA ILE A 650 -39.81 16.09 -54.49
C ILE A 650 -41.03 15.19 -54.74
N SER A 651 -40.81 14.00 -55.33
CA SER A 651 -41.85 12.99 -55.56
C SER A 651 -42.31 12.22 -54.32
N GLU A 652 -41.56 12.33 -53.22
CA GLU A 652 -41.79 11.64 -51.94
C GLU A 652 -42.31 12.58 -50.85
N LEU A 653 -42.61 13.85 -51.20
CA LEU A 653 -43.11 14.88 -50.27
C LEU A 653 -44.60 14.69 -49.94
N ASP A 654 -45.43 14.41 -50.93
CA ASP A 654 -46.88 14.34 -50.82
C ASP A 654 -47.46 13.39 -51.90
N HIS A 655 -48.71 12.96 -51.76
CA HIS A 655 -49.45 12.23 -52.80
C HIS A 655 -49.89 13.15 -53.95
N LYS A 656 -50.04 14.45 -53.69
CA LYS A 656 -50.33 15.47 -54.72
C LYS A 656 -49.06 15.85 -55.48
N ARG A 657 -49.22 16.30 -56.73
CA ARG A 657 -48.09 16.80 -57.53
C ARG A 657 -47.57 18.11 -56.94
N VAL A 658 -46.33 18.08 -56.45
CA VAL A 658 -45.63 19.23 -55.90
C VAL A 658 -44.77 19.85 -57.00
N GLU A 659 -45.02 21.11 -57.35
CA GLU A 659 -44.25 21.83 -58.38
C GLU A 659 -42.94 22.43 -57.81
N LYS A 660 -42.93 22.86 -56.54
CA LYS A 660 -41.72 23.31 -55.85
C LYS A 660 -41.61 22.71 -54.44
N THR A 661 -40.43 22.23 -54.08
CA THR A 661 -40.12 21.71 -52.74
C THR A 661 -40.47 22.70 -51.62
N GLU A 662 -40.26 24.00 -51.87
CA GLU A 662 -40.50 25.12 -50.95
C GLU A 662 -41.99 25.30 -50.59
N ASP A 663 -42.90 24.79 -51.42
CA ASP A 663 -44.34 24.88 -51.19
C ASP A 663 -44.80 23.95 -50.04
N VAL A 664 -43.97 22.93 -49.71
CA VAL A 664 -44.35 21.83 -48.80
C VAL A 664 -43.46 21.75 -47.57
N VAL A 665 -42.20 22.16 -47.66
CA VAL A 665 -41.25 22.16 -46.53
C VAL A 665 -40.41 23.44 -46.55
N LYS A 666 -40.16 24.02 -45.37
CA LYS A 666 -39.32 25.21 -45.21
C LYS A 666 -38.00 24.88 -44.54
N LYS A 667 -36.94 25.64 -44.84
CA LYS A 667 -35.64 25.48 -44.19
C LYS A 667 -35.80 25.71 -42.69
N GLY A 668 -35.29 24.78 -41.89
CA GLY A 668 -35.40 24.77 -40.43
C GLY A 668 -36.71 24.17 -39.89
N GLU A 669 -37.67 23.81 -40.75
CA GLU A 669 -38.89 23.11 -40.33
C GLU A 669 -38.58 21.67 -39.93
N VAL A 670 -39.19 21.19 -38.84
CA VAL A 670 -39.06 19.80 -38.37
C VAL A 670 -40.13 18.95 -39.03
N VAL A 671 -39.72 17.89 -39.75
CA VAL A 671 -40.62 17.03 -40.52
C VAL A 671 -40.40 15.55 -40.20
N GLN A 672 -41.49 14.77 -40.19
CA GLN A 672 -41.45 13.32 -40.04
C GLN A 672 -41.28 12.63 -41.40
N VAL A 673 -40.31 11.74 -41.50
CA VAL A 673 -39.90 11.08 -42.74
C VAL A 673 -39.51 9.63 -42.47
N LYS A 674 -39.89 8.72 -43.37
CA LYS A 674 -39.50 7.31 -43.32
C LYS A 674 -38.27 7.08 -44.19
N LEU A 675 -37.25 6.39 -43.66
CA LEU A 675 -36.12 5.95 -44.46
C LEU A 675 -36.54 4.78 -45.35
N LEU A 676 -36.45 4.93 -46.67
CA LEU A 676 -36.88 3.91 -47.62
C LEU A 676 -35.75 2.97 -48.02
N GLU A 677 -34.56 3.52 -48.23
CA GLU A 677 -33.42 2.78 -48.78
C GLU A 677 -32.13 3.55 -48.50
N VAL A 678 -31.02 2.82 -48.38
CA VAL A 678 -29.66 3.36 -48.37
C VAL A 678 -28.95 2.77 -49.58
N ASP A 679 -28.48 3.62 -50.50
CA ASP A 679 -27.83 3.15 -51.72
C ASP A 679 -26.39 2.65 -51.47
N GLU A 680 -25.78 1.99 -52.46
CA GLU A 680 -24.40 1.46 -52.37
C GLU A 680 -23.32 2.54 -52.12
N ARG A 681 -23.67 3.82 -52.26
CA ARG A 681 -22.79 4.99 -51.99
C ARG A 681 -23.12 5.66 -50.64
N GLY A 682 -23.97 5.05 -49.82
CA GLY A 682 -24.37 5.55 -48.51
C GLY A 682 -25.40 6.70 -48.52
N ARG A 683 -26.00 7.01 -49.68
CA ARG A 683 -27.03 8.06 -49.79
C ARG A 683 -28.38 7.51 -49.34
N MET A 684 -29.03 8.25 -48.46
CA MET A 684 -30.25 7.83 -47.78
C MET A 684 -31.47 8.47 -48.46
N ARG A 685 -32.43 7.64 -48.89
CA ARG A 685 -33.66 8.09 -49.53
C ARG A 685 -34.81 8.15 -48.52
N LEU A 686 -35.36 9.33 -48.32
CA LEU A 686 -36.43 9.59 -47.36
C LEU A 686 -37.78 9.75 -48.06
N SER A 687 -38.88 9.42 -47.36
CA SER A 687 -40.24 9.66 -47.83
C SER A 687 -41.17 10.11 -46.73
N ARG A 688 -41.85 11.24 -46.98
CA ARG A 688 -42.98 11.73 -46.17
C ARG A 688 -44.29 11.15 -46.67
N LYS A 689 -44.40 10.94 -47.99
CA LYS A 689 -45.54 10.29 -48.66
C LYS A 689 -45.86 8.92 -48.09
N ALA A 690 -44.84 8.14 -47.70
CA ALA A 690 -45.01 6.84 -47.07
C ALA A 690 -45.74 6.87 -45.71
N LEU A 691 -45.84 8.04 -45.08
CA LEU A 691 -46.53 8.27 -43.79
C LEU A 691 -47.90 8.93 -43.95
N LEU A 692 -48.20 9.50 -45.11
CA LEU A 692 -49.46 10.17 -45.38
C LEU A 692 -50.52 9.13 -45.81
N PRO A 693 -51.75 9.22 -45.28
CA PRO A 693 -52.84 8.33 -45.67
C PRO A 693 -53.03 8.39 -47.20
N LYS A 694 -53.18 7.22 -47.83
CA LYS A 694 -53.39 7.16 -49.28
C LYS A 694 -54.72 7.88 -49.59
N PRO A 695 -54.73 8.89 -50.48
CA PRO A 695 -55.98 9.42 -50.99
C PRO A 695 -56.72 8.31 -51.76
N GLU A 696 -58.01 8.17 -51.49
CA GLU A 696 -58.90 7.24 -52.24
C GLU A 696 -58.96 7.58 -53.73
#